data_AF-A0A3D5FNA5-F1
#
_entry.id   AF-A0A3D5FNA5-F1
#
_cell.length_a   1.000
_cell.length_b   1.000
_cell.length_c   1.000
_cell.angle_alpha   90.00
_cell.angle_beta   90.00
_cell.angle_gamma   90.00
#
_symmetry.space_group_name_H-M   'P 1'
#
loop_
_entity.id
_entity.type
_entity.pdbx_description
1 polymer ?
#
loop_
_entity_poly.entity_id
_entity_poly.type
_entity_poly.pdbx_seq_one_letter_code
_entity_poly.pdbx_strand_id
1 'polypeptide(L)'
;MSSTCTRPLIRIAESLHCHIPSVRASAQRWLTGDHIDRHAGDKHLRKLVTDQVQAGADFLDVNVDDFFTVEGIGHDGARQVLAHILHLIAEYGHGVPPCIDSSDPSILEYGLQVDREGRGARGGRMPLVNSVTINRLEALQLRSGLPFAVVGMLLEKAGDDGATGFTDIADAAIYHETAKQIFDAARDAGFSAQDVFFDPTVGPLGADMVGYTKRTFEGIRMIREDAGMAGAHVVLGLSNCSDGLPRRLAINRAYLRVAMEYGVDAAICDVGQISGKDLVDGRVLKLIRKIATGDAEAGATDALILLVDYAQSQRRAPAAPSRSTKFDDPFGRALDDPTGEPVFILELAPSEGGLDQIFDVAEKARDEDYIFTITDTPGGNRTPGPDTLALEVARLSGRQPIMNLSCKSDDRNALIRRALALYHQGLHHFFAVTGDYTNGGRPVFDLDAVSLAMALDSLRRGLEFPDLLPRAGGALDQLRIGSAVSPFKYDEADSWGQYLKVWKKRRAGADYLITQLGYDVAKFQELKIWMSRAGMSDTPVFPMVYFLTPQFLRVLNRVHVAGAVIPDELKRKYQGRLGSKQEVKELRALNFSDLASHQHRQAVRRAALLSHILLDGFRFRGIDLAGITQLDDARAVRDELASLAGCDWHASWEEYRDADGTRPMQLSPSEDAFYLFEQREDGLLQEDSPLLRGDRSAYQPIDPQMKRLHGRYFEPGRGLNGLLQWMVGGAPDGSRLKWATLLEQATKRSKLGCEMCGDCRIADLAYLCPEPTTGCAKRLLNGPCAGADLQGGCEVTPERRCYWGRVLEATLADGGVEGLLALQPPKDPSLSHTSSWRNEVEGRCPQSLDLGLPPSEALPPR
;
A
#
# COMPACT_ATOMS: atom_id res chain seq x y z
N MET A 1 14.92 -26.46 -54.11
CA MET A 1 14.97 -26.04 -52.69
C MET A 1 15.26 -24.55 -52.66
N SER A 2 14.21 -23.72 -52.77
CA SER A 2 14.32 -22.27 -52.74
C SER A 2 14.34 -21.82 -51.28
N SER A 3 15.35 -21.01 -50.94
CA SER A 3 15.49 -20.33 -49.65
C SER A 3 14.26 -19.46 -49.39
N THR A 4 13.31 -19.94 -48.59
CA THR A 4 12.22 -19.12 -48.06
C THR A 4 12.83 -18.12 -47.08
N CYS A 5 13.04 -16.91 -47.56
CA CYS A 5 13.39 -15.75 -46.74
C CYS A 5 12.18 -15.44 -45.84
N THR A 6 12.06 -16.13 -44.70
CA THR A 6 11.00 -15.87 -43.72
C THR A 6 11.30 -14.52 -43.08
N ARG A 7 10.46 -13.51 -43.38
CA ARG A 7 10.51 -12.22 -42.67
C ARG A 7 10.40 -12.49 -41.16
N PRO A 8 11.18 -11.79 -40.32
CA PRO A 8 11.00 -11.89 -38.88
C PRO A 8 9.59 -11.42 -38.49
N LEU A 9 8.95 -12.13 -37.57
CA LEU A 9 7.63 -11.78 -37.04
C LEU A 9 7.71 -10.43 -36.31
N ILE A 10 6.87 -9.49 -36.69
CA ILE A 10 6.65 -8.23 -35.96
C ILE A 10 5.77 -8.55 -34.74
N ARG A 11 6.27 -8.27 -33.55
CA ARG A 11 5.59 -8.60 -32.30
C ARG A 11 5.04 -7.34 -31.64
N ILE A 12 3.72 -7.21 -31.63
CA ILE A 12 3.00 -6.13 -30.97
C ILE A 12 2.55 -6.66 -29.60
N ALA A 13 2.96 -6.01 -28.53
CA ALA A 13 2.78 -6.52 -27.18
C ALA A 13 1.42 -6.11 -26.57
N GLU A 14 0.64 -7.07 -26.08
CA GLU A 14 -0.78 -6.89 -25.74
C GLU A 14 -1.07 -6.54 -24.26
N SER A 15 -0.05 -6.41 -23.42
CA SER A 15 -0.26 -6.40 -21.95
C SER A 15 -0.69 -5.04 -21.39
N LEU A 16 -0.71 -3.96 -22.18
CA LEU A 16 -1.13 -2.60 -21.75
C LEU A 16 -2.58 -2.29 -22.17
N HIS A 17 -3.44 -3.31 -22.12
CA HIS A 17 -4.83 -3.19 -22.50
C HIS A 17 -5.75 -3.26 -21.27
N CYS A 18 -6.60 -2.25 -21.09
CA CYS A 18 -7.48 -2.13 -19.93
C CYS A 18 -8.63 -3.14 -19.88
N HIS A 19 -8.81 -4.00 -20.88
CA HIS A 19 -9.69 -5.17 -20.77
C HIS A 19 -9.15 -6.17 -19.75
N ILE A 20 -7.82 -6.25 -19.60
CA ILE A 20 -7.14 -7.13 -18.65
C ILE A 20 -7.43 -6.63 -17.22
N PRO A 21 -8.06 -7.44 -16.33
CA PRO A 21 -8.52 -6.97 -15.03
C PRO A 21 -7.42 -6.35 -14.15
N SER A 22 -6.21 -6.91 -14.15
CA SER A 22 -5.09 -6.38 -13.37
C SER A 22 -4.58 -5.03 -13.91
N VAL A 23 -4.58 -4.84 -15.22
CA VAL A 23 -4.18 -3.59 -15.89
C VAL A 23 -5.21 -2.50 -15.62
N ARG A 24 -6.50 -2.84 -15.78
CA ARG A 24 -7.63 -1.94 -15.46
C ARG A 24 -7.56 -1.45 -14.02
N ALA A 25 -7.37 -2.37 -13.08
CA ALA A 25 -7.27 -2.04 -11.66
C ALA A 25 -6.08 -1.12 -11.39
N SER A 26 -4.91 -1.37 -12.00
CA SER A 26 -3.74 -0.51 -11.84
C SER A 26 -3.92 0.88 -12.46
N ALA A 27 -4.50 0.97 -13.66
CA ALA A 27 -4.81 2.25 -14.28
C ALA A 27 -5.82 3.06 -13.46
N GLN A 28 -6.86 2.40 -12.93
CA GLN A 28 -7.84 3.04 -12.06
C GLN A 28 -7.22 3.53 -10.74
N ARG A 29 -6.35 2.71 -10.11
CA ARG A 29 -5.59 3.11 -8.90
C ARG A 29 -4.70 4.33 -9.17
N TRP A 30 -4.02 4.33 -10.30
CA TRP A 30 -3.22 5.47 -10.73
C TRP A 30 -4.04 6.74 -10.95
N LEU A 31 -5.21 6.61 -11.57
CA LEU A 31 -6.03 7.77 -11.89
C LEU A 31 -6.74 8.35 -10.65
N THR A 32 -7.32 7.48 -9.82
CA THR A 32 -8.30 7.87 -8.79
C THR A 32 -7.86 7.58 -7.36
N GLY A 33 -6.81 6.78 -7.17
CA GLY A 33 -6.37 6.33 -5.85
C GLY A 33 -5.61 7.40 -5.06
N ASP A 34 -5.35 7.06 -3.79
CA ASP A 34 -4.45 7.82 -2.92
C ASP A 34 -2.99 7.66 -3.34
N HIS A 35 -2.05 8.26 -2.60
CA HIS A 35 -0.64 8.21 -2.97
C HIS A 35 -0.06 6.78 -3.08
N ILE A 36 -0.52 5.85 -2.25
CA ILE A 36 -0.04 4.45 -2.27
C ILE A 36 -0.61 3.75 -3.51
N ASP A 37 -1.91 3.90 -3.78
CA ASP A 37 -2.55 3.34 -4.96
C ASP A 37 -1.95 3.90 -6.25
N ARG A 38 -1.65 5.19 -6.28
CA ARG A 38 -1.01 5.83 -7.43
C ARG A 38 0.36 5.24 -7.72
N HIS A 39 1.19 5.10 -6.68
CA HIS A 39 2.50 4.50 -6.80
C HIS A 39 2.42 3.02 -7.24
N ALA A 40 1.49 2.25 -6.67
CA ALA A 40 1.26 0.85 -7.04
C ALA A 40 0.82 0.71 -8.50
N GLY A 41 -0.10 1.57 -8.95
CA GLY A 41 -0.60 1.62 -10.32
C GLY A 41 0.52 1.95 -11.32
N ASP A 42 1.23 3.06 -11.09
CA ASP A 42 2.38 3.50 -11.89
C ASP A 42 3.43 2.39 -12.01
N LYS A 43 3.81 1.80 -10.88
CA LYS A 43 4.85 0.76 -10.82
C LYS A 43 4.46 -0.49 -11.60
N HIS A 44 3.21 -0.95 -11.49
CA HIS A 44 2.75 -2.10 -12.26
C HIS A 44 2.73 -1.79 -13.77
N LEU A 45 2.19 -0.64 -14.18
CA LEU A 45 2.17 -0.22 -15.59
C LEU A 45 3.58 -0.07 -16.18
N ARG A 46 4.50 0.56 -15.44
CA ARG A 46 5.90 0.66 -15.80
C ARG A 46 6.53 -0.72 -15.96
N LYS A 47 6.25 -1.65 -15.04
CA LYS A 47 6.76 -3.02 -15.11
C LYS A 47 6.31 -3.72 -16.40
N LEU A 48 5.04 -3.57 -16.77
CA LEU A 48 4.49 -4.12 -18.02
C LEU A 48 5.20 -3.53 -19.26
N VAL A 49 5.50 -2.23 -19.27
CA VAL A 49 6.31 -1.61 -20.34
C VAL A 49 7.69 -2.28 -20.40
N THR A 50 8.42 -2.32 -19.28
CA THR A 50 9.79 -2.82 -19.26
C THR A 50 9.90 -4.31 -19.58
N ASP A 51 8.98 -5.14 -19.07
CA ASP A 51 8.98 -6.58 -19.30
C ASP A 51 8.76 -6.90 -20.79
N GLN A 52 7.81 -6.21 -21.43
CA GLN A 52 7.48 -6.41 -22.85
C GLN A 52 8.63 -5.96 -23.76
N VAL A 53 9.30 -4.85 -23.43
CA VAL A 53 10.49 -4.39 -24.15
C VAL A 53 11.64 -5.39 -24.01
N GLN A 54 11.87 -5.91 -22.80
CA GLN A 54 12.92 -6.92 -22.56
C GLN A 54 12.62 -8.25 -23.28
N ALA A 55 11.34 -8.61 -23.43
CA ALA A 55 10.89 -9.73 -24.26
C ALA A 55 11.04 -9.47 -25.77
N GLY A 56 11.38 -8.24 -26.17
CA GLY A 56 11.70 -7.82 -27.52
C GLY A 56 10.48 -7.40 -28.36
N ALA A 57 9.48 -6.77 -27.74
CA ALA A 57 8.38 -6.14 -28.45
C ALA A 57 8.85 -5.17 -29.55
N ASP A 58 8.18 -5.20 -30.71
CA ASP A 58 8.36 -4.23 -31.80
C ASP A 58 7.44 -3.02 -31.67
N PHE A 59 6.28 -3.21 -31.03
CA PHE A 59 5.31 -2.17 -30.66
C PHE A 59 4.67 -2.54 -29.31
N LEU A 60 4.13 -1.55 -28.59
CA LEU A 60 3.39 -1.74 -27.34
C LEU A 60 1.94 -1.31 -27.53
N ASP A 61 1.00 -2.25 -27.57
CA ASP A 61 -0.43 -2.00 -27.76
C ASP A 61 -1.07 -1.44 -26.48
N VAL A 62 -1.68 -0.26 -26.60
CA VAL A 62 -2.27 0.49 -25.49
C VAL A 62 -3.73 0.78 -25.81
N ASN A 63 -4.63 0.21 -25.01
CA ASN A 63 -6.06 0.39 -25.14
C ASN A 63 -6.70 0.75 -23.79
N VAL A 64 -7.52 1.81 -23.81
CA VAL A 64 -8.18 2.40 -22.62
C VAL A 64 -9.71 2.45 -22.75
N ASP A 65 -10.29 1.85 -23.80
CA ASP A 65 -11.71 1.98 -24.16
C ASP A 65 -12.65 1.46 -23.06
N ASP A 66 -12.20 0.47 -22.28
CA ASP A 66 -12.91 -0.06 -21.11
C ASP A 66 -13.33 1.04 -20.11
N PHE A 67 -12.64 2.19 -20.09
CA PHE A 67 -12.95 3.30 -19.18
C PHE A 67 -14.07 4.24 -19.68
N PHE A 68 -14.46 4.19 -20.97
CA PHE A 68 -15.50 5.09 -21.50
C PHE A 68 -16.85 4.93 -20.79
N THR A 69 -17.13 3.71 -20.33
CA THR A 69 -18.38 3.35 -19.65
C THR A 69 -18.27 3.29 -18.13
N VAL A 70 -17.07 3.50 -17.57
CA VAL A 70 -16.86 3.49 -16.12
C VAL A 70 -17.31 4.83 -15.54
N GLU A 71 -18.33 4.77 -14.68
CA GLU A 71 -18.85 5.93 -13.95
C GLU A 71 -17.74 6.64 -13.17
N GLY A 72 -17.67 7.97 -13.28
CA GLY A 72 -16.65 8.79 -12.64
C GLY A 72 -15.30 8.88 -13.38
N ILE A 73 -15.07 8.09 -14.44
CA ILE A 73 -13.85 8.13 -15.27
C ILE A 73 -14.15 8.69 -16.67
N GLY A 74 -14.99 7.98 -17.44
CA GLY A 74 -15.38 8.38 -18.79
C GLY A 74 -14.21 8.64 -19.76
N HIS A 75 -14.48 9.44 -20.80
CA HIS A 75 -13.51 9.73 -21.87
C HIS A 75 -12.31 10.56 -21.37
N ASP A 76 -12.55 11.53 -20.47
CA ASP A 76 -11.48 12.38 -19.92
C ASP A 76 -10.51 11.59 -19.05
N GLY A 77 -11.01 10.66 -18.24
CA GLY A 77 -10.18 9.75 -17.47
C GLY A 77 -9.42 8.76 -18.36
N ALA A 78 -10.07 8.23 -19.42
CA ALA A 78 -9.40 7.40 -20.41
C ALA A 78 -8.23 8.13 -21.11
N ARG A 79 -8.41 9.41 -21.49
CA ARG A 79 -7.34 10.25 -22.04
C ARG A 79 -6.18 10.42 -21.06
N GLN A 80 -6.46 10.67 -19.78
CA GLN A 80 -5.41 10.79 -18.76
C GLN A 80 -4.61 9.49 -18.60
N VAL A 81 -5.28 8.34 -18.56
CA VAL A 81 -4.62 7.03 -18.49
C VAL A 81 -3.78 6.77 -19.74
N LEU A 82 -4.33 7.02 -20.93
CA LEU A 82 -3.59 6.87 -22.19
C LEU A 82 -2.33 7.73 -22.19
N ALA A 83 -2.45 9.01 -21.86
CA ALA A 83 -1.31 9.92 -21.81
C ALA A 83 -0.24 9.43 -20.83
N HIS A 84 -0.63 8.95 -19.65
CA HIS A 84 0.31 8.41 -18.68
C HIS A 84 1.06 7.17 -19.19
N ILE A 85 0.35 6.20 -19.76
CA ILE A 85 0.99 5.00 -20.34
C ILE A 85 1.94 5.40 -21.47
N LEU A 86 1.56 6.36 -22.33
CA LEU A 86 2.43 6.86 -23.40
C LEU A 86 3.69 7.55 -22.86
N HIS A 87 3.60 8.29 -21.75
CA HIS A 87 4.78 8.84 -21.07
C HIS A 87 5.69 7.74 -20.51
N LEU A 88 5.12 6.70 -19.90
CA LEU A 88 5.89 5.55 -19.43
C LEU A 88 6.59 4.83 -20.61
N ILE A 89 5.94 4.71 -21.76
CA ILE A 89 6.55 4.16 -22.98
C ILE A 89 7.67 5.08 -23.49
N ALA A 90 7.48 6.40 -23.49
CA ALA A 90 8.52 7.33 -23.92
C ALA A 90 9.77 7.26 -23.02
N GLU A 91 9.57 7.07 -21.70
CA GLU A 91 10.65 7.01 -20.72
C GLU A 91 11.32 5.63 -20.64
N TYR A 92 10.53 4.55 -20.59
CA TYR A 92 10.97 3.18 -20.30
C TYR A 92 10.86 2.22 -21.50
N GLY A 93 10.29 2.66 -22.61
CA GLY A 93 10.08 1.85 -23.82
C GLY A 93 11.34 1.59 -24.64
N HIS A 94 12.47 2.23 -24.32
CA HIS A 94 13.75 2.10 -25.02
C HIS A 94 13.65 2.25 -26.56
N GLY A 95 12.77 3.13 -27.03
CA GLY A 95 12.56 3.41 -28.45
C GLY A 95 11.56 2.48 -29.16
N VAL A 96 10.95 1.53 -28.45
CA VAL A 96 9.80 0.77 -28.93
C VAL A 96 8.58 1.70 -28.99
N PRO A 97 7.96 1.92 -30.16
CA PRO A 97 6.83 2.84 -30.31
C PRO A 97 5.52 2.23 -29.77
N PRO A 98 4.55 3.08 -29.38
CA PRO A 98 3.21 2.62 -29.03
C PRO A 98 2.42 2.17 -30.26
N CYS A 99 1.50 1.24 -30.05
CA CYS A 99 0.35 0.95 -30.89
C CYS A 99 -0.88 1.49 -30.15
N ILE A 100 -1.43 2.61 -30.62
CA ILE A 100 -2.55 3.32 -29.98
C ILE A 100 -3.82 2.63 -30.46
N ASP A 101 -4.48 1.93 -29.54
CA ASP A 101 -5.64 1.11 -29.83
C ASP A 101 -6.92 1.73 -29.24
N SER A 102 -7.84 2.14 -30.12
CA SER A 102 -9.14 2.67 -29.74
C SER A 102 -10.17 2.61 -30.88
N SER A 103 -11.43 2.42 -30.48
CA SER A 103 -12.59 2.53 -31.36
C SER A 103 -13.06 3.97 -31.60
N ASP A 104 -12.56 4.95 -30.83
CA ASP A 104 -12.90 6.38 -30.94
C ASP A 104 -11.77 7.16 -31.65
N PRO A 105 -12.04 7.75 -32.84
CA PRO A 105 -11.07 8.59 -33.56
C PRO A 105 -10.49 9.75 -32.73
N SER A 106 -11.27 10.30 -31.78
CA SER A 106 -10.82 11.39 -30.92
C SER A 106 -9.72 10.96 -29.95
N ILE A 107 -9.71 9.69 -29.53
CA ILE A 107 -8.70 9.10 -28.66
C ILE A 107 -7.44 8.77 -29.47
N LEU A 108 -7.60 8.30 -30.71
CA LEU A 108 -6.49 8.06 -31.63
C LEU A 108 -5.72 9.37 -31.91
N GLU A 109 -6.44 10.44 -32.26
CA GLU A 109 -5.83 11.76 -32.49
C GLU A 109 -5.09 12.26 -31.24
N TYR A 110 -5.74 12.21 -30.07
CA TYR A 110 -5.16 12.64 -28.81
C TYR A 110 -3.89 11.84 -28.47
N GLY A 111 -3.93 10.51 -28.58
CA GLY A 111 -2.78 9.65 -28.31
C GLY A 111 -1.60 9.97 -29.23
N LEU A 112 -1.84 10.21 -30.51
CA LEU A 112 -0.79 10.58 -31.48
C LEU A 112 -0.14 11.93 -31.15
N GLN A 113 -0.93 12.91 -30.68
CA GLN A 113 -0.42 14.20 -30.22
C GLN A 113 0.49 14.02 -29.01
N VAL A 114 0.03 13.29 -27.98
CA VAL A 114 0.80 13.04 -26.76
C VAL A 114 2.10 12.26 -27.05
N ASP A 115 2.04 11.22 -27.87
CA ASP A 115 3.22 10.43 -28.26
C ASP A 115 4.25 11.29 -29.02
N ARG A 116 3.79 12.20 -29.89
CA ARG A 116 4.69 13.17 -30.56
C ARG A 116 5.36 14.12 -29.57
N GLU A 117 4.62 14.62 -28.59
CA GLU A 117 5.16 15.49 -27.54
C GLU A 117 6.18 14.76 -26.67
N GLY A 118 5.85 13.55 -26.21
CA GLY A 118 6.69 12.73 -25.34
C GLY A 118 8.01 12.28 -25.98
N ARG A 119 8.01 11.99 -27.29
CA ARG A 119 9.24 11.65 -28.04
C ARG A 119 10.16 12.86 -28.28
N GLY A 120 9.63 14.08 -28.23
CA GLY A 120 10.38 15.33 -28.41
C GLY A 120 11.26 15.35 -29.67
N ALA A 121 12.40 16.06 -29.62
CA ALA A 121 13.35 16.14 -30.75
C ALA A 121 14.22 14.88 -30.94
N ARG A 122 14.07 13.85 -30.10
CA ARG A 122 14.95 12.67 -30.11
C ARG A 122 14.73 11.75 -31.31
N GLY A 123 13.62 11.94 -32.04
CA GLY A 123 13.21 11.03 -33.10
C GLY A 123 12.86 9.64 -32.56
N GLY A 124 12.20 8.82 -33.36
CA GLY A 124 11.80 7.47 -32.96
C GLY A 124 11.11 6.74 -34.09
N ARG A 125 10.91 5.44 -33.93
CA ARG A 125 10.04 4.69 -34.84
C ARG A 125 8.63 5.27 -34.75
N MET A 126 7.96 5.22 -35.89
CA MET A 126 6.60 5.73 -36.05
C MET A 126 5.61 4.91 -35.22
N PRO A 127 4.62 5.52 -34.54
CA PRO A 127 3.59 4.79 -33.81
C PRO A 127 2.69 4.03 -34.78
N LEU A 128 2.01 3.01 -34.26
CA LEU A 128 0.97 2.27 -34.97
C LEU A 128 -0.41 2.74 -34.45
N VAL A 129 -1.38 2.89 -35.33
CA VAL A 129 -2.78 3.15 -34.99
C VAL A 129 -3.59 1.89 -35.21
N ASN A 130 -4.28 1.43 -34.18
CA ASN A 130 -5.19 0.29 -34.18
C ASN A 130 -6.61 0.80 -33.84
N SER A 131 -7.55 0.89 -34.76
CA SER A 131 -7.47 0.58 -36.19
C SER A 131 -8.36 1.53 -36.99
N VAL A 132 -8.30 1.41 -38.32
CA VAL A 132 -9.31 1.95 -39.23
C VAL A 132 -10.18 0.83 -39.80
N THR A 133 -11.41 1.18 -40.14
CA THR A 133 -12.36 0.29 -40.83
C THR A 133 -12.79 0.94 -42.13
N ILE A 134 -13.37 0.18 -43.06
CA ILE A 134 -13.84 0.72 -44.33
C ILE A 134 -14.88 1.84 -44.16
N ASN A 135 -15.64 1.79 -43.07
CA ASN A 135 -16.68 2.77 -42.74
C ASN A 135 -16.15 3.94 -41.89
N ARG A 136 -14.90 3.90 -41.43
CA ARG A 136 -14.24 4.93 -40.61
C ARG A 136 -12.82 5.20 -41.10
N LEU A 137 -12.71 5.64 -42.35
CA LEU A 137 -11.42 5.96 -42.99
C LEU A 137 -10.92 7.37 -42.68
N GLU A 138 -11.74 8.23 -42.06
CA GLU A 138 -11.38 9.61 -41.74
C GLU A 138 -10.13 9.73 -40.87
N ALA A 139 -9.86 8.75 -40.00
CA ALA A 139 -8.66 8.73 -39.15
C ALA A 139 -7.36 8.69 -39.98
N LEU A 140 -7.38 8.19 -41.23
CA LEU A 140 -6.22 8.24 -42.13
C LEU A 140 -5.77 9.67 -42.45
N GLN A 141 -6.69 10.64 -42.42
CA GLN A 141 -6.37 12.05 -42.71
C GLN A 141 -5.47 12.68 -41.65
N LEU A 142 -5.42 12.12 -40.43
CA LEU A 142 -4.50 12.56 -39.37
C LEU A 142 -3.02 12.47 -39.83
N ARG A 143 -2.72 11.63 -40.83
CA ARG A 143 -1.38 11.43 -41.41
C ARG A 143 -0.72 12.72 -41.88
N SER A 144 -1.50 13.71 -42.33
CA SER A 144 -0.97 14.99 -42.81
C SER A 144 -0.33 15.82 -41.70
N GLY A 145 -0.80 15.67 -40.46
CA GLY A 145 -0.29 16.38 -39.29
C GLY A 145 0.56 15.52 -38.36
N LEU A 146 0.33 14.20 -38.34
CA LEU A 146 0.89 13.25 -37.38
C LEU A 146 1.32 11.97 -38.13
N PRO A 147 2.62 11.62 -38.19
CA PRO A 147 3.06 10.41 -38.88
C PRO A 147 2.76 9.16 -38.03
N PHE A 148 2.01 8.19 -38.58
CA PHE A 148 1.75 6.86 -38.00
C PHE A 148 1.65 5.76 -39.06
N ALA A 149 1.93 4.50 -38.70
CA ALA A 149 1.51 3.30 -39.44
C ALA A 149 0.10 2.91 -39.01
N VAL A 150 -0.65 2.19 -39.83
CA VAL A 150 -2.08 1.91 -39.57
C VAL A 150 -2.42 0.43 -39.67
N VAL A 151 -3.24 -0.04 -38.74
CA VAL A 151 -3.96 -1.32 -38.83
C VAL A 151 -5.33 -1.09 -39.46
N GLY A 152 -5.63 -1.78 -40.56
CA GLY A 152 -6.93 -1.82 -41.20
C GLY A 152 -7.66 -3.12 -40.88
N MET A 153 -8.79 -3.05 -40.17
CA MET A 153 -9.61 -4.24 -39.88
C MET A 153 -10.47 -4.63 -41.08
N LEU A 154 -10.52 -5.93 -41.38
CA LEU A 154 -11.20 -6.48 -42.56
C LEU A 154 -12.56 -7.14 -42.26
N LEU A 155 -13.28 -6.63 -41.25
CA LEU A 155 -14.56 -7.22 -40.80
C LEU A 155 -15.80 -6.66 -41.50
N GLU A 156 -15.70 -5.52 -42.19
CA GLU A 156 -16.86 -4.77 -42.67
C GLU A 156 -16.82 -4.64 -44.21
N LYS A 157 -17.95 -4.91 -44.88
CA LYS A 157 -18.12 -4.60 -46.30
C LYS A 157 -18.65 -3.17 -46.44
N ALA A 158 -18.16 -2.41 -47.41
CA ALA A 158 -18.79 -1.16 -47.83
C ALA A 158 -20.17 -1.46 -48.47
N GLY A 159 -21.26 -1.20 -47.75
CA GLY A 159 -22.63 -1.35 -48.23
C GLY A 159 -23.64 -0.60 -47.36
N ASP A 160 -24.73 -0.10 -47.97
CA ASP A 160 -25.72 0.81 -47.36
C ASP A 160 -26.65 0.20 -46.28
N ASP A 161 -26.50 -1.10 -45.95
CA ASP A 161 -27.43 -1.83 -45.06
C ASP A 161 -26.75 -2.39 -43.80
N GLY A 162 -26.46 -1.54 -42.81
CA GLY A 162 -26.22 -1.92 -41.40
C GLY A 162 -24.97 -2.77 -41.10
N ALA A 163 -24.60 -2.82 -39.81
CA ALA A 163 -23.38 -3.50 -39.33
C ALA A 163 -23.38 -5.01 -39.63
N THR A 164 -22.39 -5.49 -40.37
CA THR A 164 -22.17 -6.92 -40.66
C THR A 164 -21.52 -7.60 -39.46
N GLY A 165 -22.14 -8.66 -38.95
CA GLY A 165 -21.56 -9.48 -37.88
C GLY A 165 -20.44 -10.39 -38.40
N PHE A 166 -19.61 -10.90 -37.48
CA PHE A 166 -18.53 -11.87 -37.77
C PHE A 166 -19.01 -13.11 -38.55
N THR A 167 -20.31 -13.44 -38.45
CA THR A 167 -20.96 -14.58 -39.11
C THR A 167 -21.26 -14.38 -40.60
N ASP A 168 -21.22 -13.13 -41.10
CA ASP A 168 -21.69 -12.78 -42.45
C ASP A 168 -20.55 -12.65 -43.48
N ILE A 169 -19.29 -12.87 -43.08
CA ILE A 169 -18.16 -12.93 -44.02
C ILE A 169 -18.25 -14.24 -44.83
N ALA A 170 -18.97 -14.17 -45.94
CA ALA A 170 -19.35 -15.32 -46.74
C ALA A 170 -18.21 -15.96 -47.57
N ASP A 171 -17.14 -15.21 -47.89
CA ASP A 171 -16.08 -15.65 -48.81
C ASP A 171 -14.71 -15.03 -48.44
N ALA A 172 -13.62 -15.79 -48.66
CA ALA A 172 -12.24 -15.32 -48.53
C ALA A 172 -11.94 -14.09 -49.40
N ALA A 173 -12.62 -13.94 -50.55
CA ALA A 173 -12.47 -12.78 -51.43
C ALA A 173 -12.86 -11.44 -50.76
N ILE A 174 -13.76 -11.46 -49.77
CA ILE A 174 -14.21 -10.25 -49.06
C ILE A 174 -13.05 -9.62 -48.28
N TYR A 175 -12.18 -10.43 -47.66
CA TYR A 175 -10.99 -9.94 -46.98
C TYR A 175 -10.05 -9.21 -47.94
N HIS A 176 -9.83 -9.79 -49.13
CA HIS A 176 -8.97 -9.21 -50.16
C HIS A 176 -9.55 -7.90 -50.71
N GLU A 177 -10.83 -7.86 -51.04
CA GLU A 177 -11.51 -6.64 -51.52
C GLU A 177 -11.48 -5.51 -50.49
N THR A 178 -11.77 -5.82 -49.23
CA THR A 178 -11.74 -4.85 -48.13
C THR A 178 -10.33 -4.33 -47.88
N ALA A 179 -9.33 -5.22 -47.88
CA ALA A 179 -7.93 -4.85 -47.73
C ALA A 179 -7.49 -3.90 -48.85
N LYS A 180 -7.87 -4.21 -50.10
CA LYS A 180 -7.56 -3.37 -51.26
C LYS A 180 -8.17 -1.97 -51.14
N GLN A 181 -9.42 -1.86 -50.71
CA GLN A 181 -10.07 -0.56 -50.54
C GLN A 181 -9.41 0.28 -49.43
N ILE A 182 -9.11 -0.33 -48.28
CA ILE A 182 -8.37 0.34 -47.20
C ILE A 182 -6.97 0.75 -47.68
N PHE A 183 -6.30 -0.10 -48.45
CA PHE A 183 -4.97 0.17 -49.01
C PHE A 183 -4.97 1.36 -49.97
N ASP A 184 -5.92 1.41 -50.89
CA ASP A 184 -6.04 2.51 -51.84
C ASP A 184 -6.31 3.83 -51.09
N ALA A 185 -7.21 3.83 -50.10
CA ALA A 185 -7.46 5.00 -49.26
C ALA A 185 -6.23 5.42 -48.44
N ALA A 186 -5.48 4.47 -47.87
CA ALA A 186 -4.24 4.75 -47.15
C ALA A 186 -3.17 5.33 -48.08
N ARG A 187 -3.00 4.79 -49.29
CA ARG A 187 -2.06 5.33 -50.28
C ARG A 187 -2.42 6.78 -50.64
N ASP A 188 -3.70 7.05 -50.85
CA ASP A 188 -4.18 8.39 -51.20
C ASP A 188 -3.97 9.39 -50.03
N ALA A 189 -3.99 8.92 -48.79
CA ALA A 189 -3.63 9.69 -47.58
C ALA A 189 -2.10 9.79 -47.33
N GLY A 190 -1.25 9.22 -48.20
CA GLY A 190 0.21 9.34 -48.13
C GLY A 190 0.92 8.24 -47.32
N PHE A 191 0.30 7.08 -47.13
CA PHE A 191 0.94 5.90 -46.55
C PHE A 191 1.73 5.12 -47.60
N SER A 192 2.86 4.55 -47.20
CA SER A 192 3.58 3.57 -48.01
C SER A 192 3.14 2.16 -47.65
N ALA A 193 3.38 1.17 -48.53
CA ALA A 193 2.86 -0.18 -48.32
C ALA A 193 3.29 -0.80 -46.98
N GLN A 194 4.55 -0.58 -46.58
CA GLN A 194 5.13 -1.04 -45.32
C GLN A 194 4.53 -0.36 -44.06
N ASP A 195 3.76 0.72 -44.23
CA ASP A 195 3.07 1.42 -43.14
C ASP A 195 1.66 0.84 -42.89
N VAL A 196 1.20 -0.13 -43.70
CA VAL A 196 -0.16 -0.68 -43.65
C VAL A 196 -0.13 -2.13 -43.16
N PHE A 197 -0.91 -2.39 -42.12
CA PHE A 197 -1.13 -3.71 -41.51
C PHE A 197 -2.59 -4.09 -41.70
N PHE A 198 -2.86 -5.27 -42.24
CA PHE A 198 -4.24 -5.77 -42.35
C PHE A 198 -4.55 -6.75 -41.23
N ASP A 199 -5.60 -6.48 -40.46
CA ASP A 199 -6.13 -7.40 -39.46
C ASP A 199 -7.39 -8.09 -40.02
N PRO A 200 -7.32 -9.38 -40.42
CA PRO A 200 -8.49 -10.11 -40.89
C PRO A 200 -9.47 -10.44 -39.74
N THR A 201 -9.13 -10.09 -38.50
CA THR A 201 -9.82 -10.38 -37.25
C THR A 201 -10.01 -11.86 -37.02
N VAL A 202 -9.33 -12.40 -36.02
CA VAL A 202 -9.44 -13.82 -35.68
C VAL A 202 -10.51 -14.01 -34.61
N GLY A 203 -11.46 -14.91 -34.87
CA GLY A 203 -12.44 -15.33 -33.85
C GLY A 203 -12.00 -16.59 -33.10
N PRO A 204 -12.72 -16.94 -32.03
CA PRO A 204 -12.40 -18.10 -31.21
C PRO A 204 -12.62 -19.40 -31.98
N LEU A 205 -11.59 -20.25 -32.03
CA LEU A 205 -11.64 -21.57 -32.65
C LEU A 205 -12.81 -22.40 -32.10
N GLY A 206 -13.08 -22.32 -30.80
CA GLY A 206 -14.16 -23.07 -30.15
C GLY A 206 -15.57 -22.76 -30.68
N ALA A 207 -15.74 -21.64 -31.39
CA ALA A 207 -17.01 -21.23 -32.00
C ALA A 207 -17.00 -21.30 -33.54
N ASP A 208 -15.93 -21.82 -34.16
CA ASP A 208 -15.80 -21.90 -35.61
C ASP A 208 -16.61 -23.07 -36.20
N MET A 209 -17.92 -22.85 -36.32
CA MET A 209 -18.88 -23.86 -36.81
C MET A 209 -19.04 -23.86 -38.34
N VAL A 210 -18.60 -22.80 -39.01
CA VAL A 210 -18.86 -22.59 -40.44
C VAL A 210 -17.58 -22.52 -41.29
N GLY A 211 -16.40 -22.68 -40.68
CA GLY A 211 -15.12 -22.63 -41.40
C GLY A 211 -14.58 -21.21 -41.59
N TYR A 212 -14.76 -20.35 -40.60
CA TYR A 212 -14.22 -19.00 -40.53
C TYR A 212 -12.70 -19.01 -40.66
N THR A 213 -12.01 -19.83 -39.86
CA THR A 213 -10.54 -19.89 -39.81
C THR A 213 -9.94 -20.18 -41.19
N LYS A 214 -10.57 -21.10 -41.94
CA LYS A 214 -10.18 -21.40 -43.32
C LYS A 214 -10.28 -20.16 -44.21
N ARG A 215 -11.44 -19.50 -44.20
CA ARG A 215 -11.69 -18.31 -45.03
C ARG A 215 -10.72 -17.18 -44.69
N THR A 216 -10.46 -16.96 -43.40
CA THR A 216 -9.46 -16.00 -42.92
C THR A 216 -8.09 -16.32 -43.50
N PHE A 217 -7.63 -17.57 -43.40
CA PHE A 217 -6.30 -17.97 -43.90
C PHE A 217 -6.20 -17.89 -45.43
N GLU A 218 -7.25 -18.25 -46.16
CA GLU A 218 -7.33 -18.07 -47.60
C GLU A 218 -7.31 -16.59 -47.99
N GLY A 219 -8.02 -15.73 -47.26
CA GLY A 219 -8.00 -14.27 -47.45
C GLY A 219 -6.61 -13.67 -47.20
N ILE A 220 -5.93 -14.09 -46.14
CA ILE A 220 -4.53 -13.71 -45.86
C ILE A 220 -3.62 -14.06 -47.04
N ARG A 221 -3.78 -15.27 -47.60
CA ARG A 221 -3.01 -15.71 -48.76
C ARG A 221 -3.29 -14.85 -50.00
N MET A 222 -4.56 -14.52 -50.26
CA MET A 222 -4.95 -13.64 -51.37
C MET A 222 -4.33 -12.23 -51.24
N ILE A 223 -4.38 -11.63 -50.05
CA ILE A 223 -3.73 -10.33 -49.77
C ILE A 223 -2.23 -10.44 -50.02
N ARG A 224 -1.60 -11.54 -49.59
CA ARG A 224 -0.16 -11.73 -49.73
C ARG A 224 0.30 -11.94 -51.18
N GLU A 225 -0.54 -12.57 -52.01
CA GLU A 225 -0.27 -12.83 -53.42
C GLU A 225 -0.54 -11.60 -54.33
N ASP A 226 -1.23 -10.58 -53.82
CA ASP A 226 -1.51 -9.34 -54.56
C ASP A 226 -0.27 -8.46 -54.71
N ALA A 227 0.19 -8.29 -55.96
CA ALA A 227 1.34 -7.47 -56.29
C ALA A 227 1.14 -5.97 -55.99
N GLY A 228 -0.10 -5.47 -55.96
CA GLY A 228 -0.45 -4.08 -55.65
C GLY A 228 -0.30 -3.75 -54.16
N MET A 229 -0.47 -4.75 -53.29
CA MET A 229 -0.27 -4.62 -51.84
C MET A 229 1.09 -5.18 -51.38
N ALA A 230 2.00 -5.44 -52.33
CA ALA A 230 3.32 -5.98 -52.03
C ALA A 230 4.10 -5.04 -51.09
N GLY A 231 4.43 -5.55 -49.90
CA GLY A 231 5.10 -4.79 -48.86
C GLY A 231 4.23 -4.53 -47.63
N ALA A 232 2.90 -4.58 -47.78
CA ALA A 232 1.98 -4.54 -46.65
C ALA A 232 2.13 -5.74 -45.72
N HIS A 233 1.75 -5.52 -44.47
CA HIS A 233 1.80 -6.48 -43.39
C HIS A 233 0.44 -7.11 -43.15
N VAL A 234 0.44 -8.32 -42.59
CA VAL A 234 -0.78 -8.96 -42.08
C VAL A 234 -0.57 -9.27 -40.61
N VAL A 235 -1.43 -8.69 -39.77
CA VAL A 235 -1.39 -8.78 -38.31
C VAL A 235 -2.56 -9.61 -37.79
N LEU A 236 -2.38 -10.30 -36.66
CA LEU A 236 -3.46 -10.98 -35.95
C LEU A 236 -3.53 -10.56 -34.49
N GLY A 237 -4.73 -10.25 -33.99
CA GLY A 237 -5.07 -10.37 -32.57
C GLY A 237 -5.03 -11.82 -32.11
N LEU A 238 -3.84 -12.32 -31.76
CA LEU A 238 -3.59 -13.77 -31.63
C LEU A 238 -4.38 -14.41 -30.49
N SER A 239 -4.52 -13.70 -29.36
CA SER A 239 -5.18 -14.23 -28.16
C SER A 239 -6.68 -14.50 -28.35
N ASN A 240 -7.31 -13.92 -29.37
CA ASN A 240 -8.72 -14.14 -29.70
C ASN A 240 -8.99 -15.56 -30.23
N CYS A 241 -8.00 -16.20 -30.88
CA CYS A 241 -8.18 -17.55 -31.44
C CYS A 241 -8.45 -18.62 -30.37
N SER A 242 -7.99 -18.39 -29.14
CA SER A 242 -8.08 -19.33 -28.02
C SER A 242 -9.06 -18.89 -26.94
N ASP A 243 -9.87 -17.85 -27.20
CA ASP A 243 -10.86 -17.41 -26.22
C ASP A 243 -11.87 -18.52 -25.88
N GLY A 244 -12.24 -18.62 -24.61
CA GLY A 244 -13.05 -19.71 -24.05
C GLY A 244 -12.38 -21.10 -24.00
N LEU A 245 -11.17 -21.29 -24.57
CA LEU A 245 -10.49 -22.58 -24.62
C LEU A 245 -9.42 -22.76 -23.52
N PRO A 246 -9.26 -23.96 -22.94
CA PRO A 246 -8.14 -24.28 -22.07
C PRO A 246 -6.81 -24.32 -22.84
N ARG A 247 -5.66 -24.24 -22.13
CA ARG A 247 -4.31 -24.29 -22.72
C ARG A 247 -4.06 -23.24 -23.83
N ARG A 248 -4.59 -22.02 -23.64
CA ARG A 248 -4.50 -20.89 -24.58
C ARG A 248 -3.13 -20.72 -25.23
N LEU A 249 -2.05 -20.75 -24.45
CA LEU A 249 -0.69 -20.60 -24.98
C LEU A 249 -0.32 -21.64 -26.07
N ALA A 250 -0.66 -22.91 -25.85
CA ALA A 250 -0.35 -23.97 -26.81
C ALA A 250 -1.13 -23.78 -28.12
N ILE A 251 -2.38 -23.32 -28.01
CA ILE A 251 -3.26 -23.00 -29.14
C ILE A 251 -2.71 -21.78 -29.88
N ASN A 252 -2.43 -20.68 -29.18
CA ASN A 252 -1.89 -19.45 -29.76
C ASN A 252 -0.60 -19.72 -30.56
N ARG A 253 0.36 -20.45 -29.99
CA ARG A 253 1.62 -20.80 -30.69
C ARG A 253 1.39 -21.62 -31.94
N ALA A 254 0.49 -22.61 -31.88
CA ALA A 254 0.17 -23.45 -33.02
C ALA A 254 -0.60 -22.68 -34.10
N TYR A 255 -1.54 -21.84 -33.70
CA TYR A 255 -2.34 -21.00 -34.59
C TYR A 255 -1.44 -20.03 -35.37
N LEU A 256 -0.59 -19.28 -34.65
CA LEU A 256 0.37 -18.38 -35.25
C LEU A 256 1.30 -19.11 -36.23
N ARG A 257 1.80 -20.30 -35.86
CA ARG A 257 2.69 -21.07 -36.73
C ARG A 257 2.04 -21.40 -38.07
N VAL A 258 0.77 -21.80 -38.07
CA VAL A 258 0.01 -22.08 -39.31
C VAL A 258 -0.30 -20.78 -40.03
N ALA A 259 -0.75 -19.72 -39.35
CA ALA A 259 -1.06 -18.45 -39.98
C ALA A 259 0.15 -17.83 -40.71
N MET A 260 1.37 -17.98 -40.16
CA MET A 260 2.61 -17.58 -40.82
C MET A 260 2.89 -18.37 -42.12
N GLU A 261 2.38 -19.60 -42.25
CA GLU A 261 2.46 -20.36 -43.52
C GLU A 261 1.57 -19.75 -44.61
N TYR A 262 0.52 -19.01 -44.23
CA TYR A 262 -0.42 -18.34 -45.16
C TYR A 262 -0.04 -16.89 -45.47
N GLY A 263 0.87 -16.27 -44.71
CA GLY A 263 1.40 -14.94 -45.01
C GLY A 263 1.40 -13.94 -43.87
N VAL A 264 0.97 -14.33 -42.66
CA VAL A 264 1.06 -13.49 -41.46
C VAL A 264 2.52 -13.17 -41.13
N ASP A 265 2.83 -11.89 -40.96
CA ASP A 265 4.15 -11.42 -40.56
C ASP A 265 4.12 -10.46 -39.35
N ALA A 266 2.95 -10.22 -38.74
CA ALA A 266 2.78 -9.51 -37.49
C ALA A 266 1.77 -10.19 -36.55
N ALA A 267 1.90 -10.01 -35.23
CA ALA A 267 0.93 -10.50 -34.24
C ALA A 267 0.86 -9.59 -33.01
N ILE A 268 -0.37 -9.30 -32.56
CA ILE A 268 -0.67 -8.75 -31.23
C ILE A 268 -0.76 -9.92 -30.26
N CYS A 269 0.16 -10.00 -29.30
CA CYS A 269 0.33 -11.17 -28.44
C CYS A 269 1.13 -10.90 -27.15
N ASP A 270 1.08 -11.85 -26.20
CA ASP A 270 2.02 -11.95 -25.08
C ASP A 270 3.43 -12.29 -25.61
N VAL A 271 4.22 -11.25 -25.82
CA VAL A 271 5.60 -11.32 -26.33
C VAL A 271 6.58 -12.05 -25.41
N GLY A 272 6.26 -12.17 -24.12
CA GLY A 272 7.05 -12.94 -23.16
C GLY A 272 6.89 -14.45 -23.36
N GLN A 273 5.77 -14.87 -23.95
CA GLN A 273 5.46 -16.27 -24.21
C GLN A 273 5.51 -16.65 -25.69
N ILE A 274 5.51 -15.67 -26.61
CA ILE A 274 5.39 -15.88 -28.06
C ILE A 274 6.51 -15.14 -28.79
N SER A 275 7.39 -15.91 -29.43
CA SER A 275 8.53 -15.44 -30.23
C SER A 275 8.38 -15.73 -31.73
N GLY A 276 7.41 -16.59 -32.11
CA GLY A 276 7.27 -17.12 -33.48
C GLY A 276 8.26 -18.23 -33.83
N LYS A 277 9.21 -18.53 -32.93
CA LYS A 277 10.15 -19.67 -33.02
C LYS A 277 9.91 -20.72 -31.94
N ASP A 278 8.80 -20.58 -31.21
CA ASP A 278 8.51 -21.39 -30.05
C ASP A 278 8.27 -22.85 -30.43
N LEU A 279 8.52 -23.75 -29.48
CA LEU A 279 8.09 -25.13 -29.60
C LEU A 279 6.56 -25.18 -29.59
N VAL A 280 6.02 -25.89 -30.59
CA VAL A 280 4.59 -26.08 -30.79
C VAL A 280 4.20 -27.51 -30.45
N ASP A 281 3.06 -27.70 -29.76
CA ASP A 281 2.49 -29.03 -29.57
C ASP A 281 2.08 -29.62 -30.93
N GLY A 282 2.74 -30.70 -31.33
CA GLY A 282 2.54 -31.31 -32.65
C GLY A 282 1.12 -31.83 -32.88
N ARG A 283 0.37 -32.18 -31.83
CA ARG A 283 -1.04 -32.59 -31.95
C ARG A 283 -1.93 -31.38 -32.21
N VAL A 284 -1.76 -30.31 -31.43
CA VAL A 284 -2.51 -29.06 -31.60
C VAL A 284 -2.23 -28.46 -32.98
N LEU A 285 -0.96 -28.45 -33.41
CA LEU A 285 -0.57 -28.01 -34.76
C LEU A 285 -1.27 -28.80 -35.86
N LYS A 286 -1.35 -30.13 -35.73
CA LYS A 286 -2.03 -31.00 -36.71
C LYS A 286 -3.53 -30.71 -36.76
N LEU A 287 -4.17 -30.45 -35.62
CA LEU A 287 -5.60 -30.10 -35.55
C LEU A 287 -5.87 -28.75 -36.19
N ILE A 288 -5.08 -27.72 -35.88
CA ILE A 288 -5.23 -26.39 -36.48
C ILE A 288 -5.00 -26.44 -38.00
N ARG A 289 -4.03 -27.20 -38.50
CA ARG A 289 -3.84 -27.38 -39.95
C ARG A 289 -5.07 -28.02 -40.61
N LYS A 290 -5.71 -29.00 -39.97
CA LYS A 290 -6.94 -29.59 -40.50
C LYS A 290 -8.11 -28.59 -40.54
N ILE A 291 -8.23 -27.76 -39.51
CA ILE A 291 -9.23 -26.69 -39.45
C ILE A 291 -8.97 -25.68 -40.58
N ALA A 292 -7.72 -25.27 -40.76
CA ALA A 292 -7.30 -24.32 -41.80
C ALA A 292 -7.58 -24.80 -43.23
N THR A 293 -7.45 -26.09 -43.53
CA THR A 293 -7.73 -26.63 -44.87
C THR A 293 -9.24 -26.86 -45.13
N GLY A 294 -10.05 -26.96 -44.06
CA GLY A 294 -11.50 -27.18 -44.12
C GLY A 294 -11.91 -28.34 -45.01
N ASP A 295 -11.20 -29.45 -44.87
CA ASP A 295 -11.40 -30.64 -45.69
C ASP A 295 -12.63 -31.41 -45.17
N ALA A 296 -13.76 -31.28 -45.88
CA ALA A 296 -15.06 -31.81 -45.48
C ALA A 296 -15.10 -33.36 -45.49
N GLU A 297 -14.22 -34.01 -46.26
CA GLU A 297 -14.04 -35.47 -46.22
C GLU A 297 -13.13 -35.93 -45.06
N ALA A 298 -12.42 -35.02 -44.36
CA ALA A 298 -11.38 -35.35 -43.38
C ALA A 298 -11.63 -34.85 -41.93
N GLY A 299 -12.84 -34.39 -41.63
CA GLY A 299 -13.33 -34.15 -40.25
C GLY A 299 -12.81 -32.85 -39.61
N ALA A 300 -12.93 -31.70 -40.26
CA ALA A 300 -12.60 -30.40 -39.65
C ALA A 300 -13.43 -30.12 -38.38
N THR A 301 -14.72 -30.46 -38.38
CA THR A 301 -15.59 -30.43 -37.19
C THR A 301 -15.09 -31.40 -36.12
N ASP A 302 -14.67 -32.61 -36.50
CA ASP A 302 -14.08 -33.59 -35.57
C ASP A 302 -12.75 -33.08 -34.99
N ALA A 303 -11.95 -32.35 -35.77
CA ALA A 303 -10.71 -31.75 -35.31
C ALA A 303 -10.97 -30.64 -34.28
N LEU A 304 -12.05 -29.88 -34.44
CA LEU A 304 -12.52 -28.90 -33.46
C LEU A 304 -12.94 -29.58 -32.15
N ILE A 305 -13.76 -30.63 -32.25
CA ILE A 305 -14.24 -31.42 -31.11
C ILE A 305 -13.05 -32.04 -30.37
N LEU A 306 -12.12 -32.67 -31.11
CA LEU A 306 -10.91 -33.25 -30.53
C LEU A 306 -10.00 -32.22 -29.88
N LEU A 307 -9.95 -30.98 -30.39
CA LEU A 307 -9.19 -29.90 -29.78
C LEU A 307 -9.83 -29.48 -28.45
N VAL A 308 -11.17 -29.32 -28.43
CA VAL A 308 -11.93 -29.01 -27.22
C VAL A 308 -11.80 -30.14 -26.18
N ASP A 309 -11.99 -31.40 -26.58
CA ASP A 309 -11.84 -32.57 -25.72
C ASP A 309 -10.41 -32.69 -25.15
N TYR A 310 -9.39 -32.52 -25.99
CA TYR A 310 -8.00 -32.54 -25.55
C TYR A 310 -7.74 -31.45 -24.50
N ALA A 311 -8.24 -30.24 -24.75
CA ALA A 311 -8.08 -29.13 -23.83
C ALA A 311 -8.84 -29.36 -22.50
N GLN A 312 -10.05 -29.93 -22.55
CA GLN A 312 -10.89 -30.21 -21.38
C GLN A 312 -10.43 -31.43 -20.56
N SER A 313 -9.81 -32.43 -21.20
CA SER A 313 -9.35 -33.68 -20.55
C SER A 313 -8.26 -33.50 -19.48
N GLN A 314 -7.75 -32.28 -19.30
CA GLN A 314 -6.64 -31.97 -18.41
C GLN A 314 -7.18 -31.16 -17.22
N ARG A 315 -7.06 -31.71 -16.01
CA ARG A 315 -7.73 -31.20 -14.79
C ARG A 315 -7.45 -29.71 -14.55
N ARG A 316 -8.51 -28.90 -14.41
CA ARG A 316 -8.45 -27.58 -13.76
C ARG A 316 -8.12 -27.76 -12.27
N ALA A 317 -7.33 -26.86 -11.70
CA ALA A 317 -7.12 -26.82 -10.25
C ALA A 317 -8.47 -26.63 -9.53
N PRO A 318 -8.78 -27.40 -8.46
CA PRO A 318 -10.01 -27.21 -7.70
C PRO A 318 -10.03 -25.84 -7.02
N ALA A 319 -11.22 -25.24 -6.93
CA ALA A 319 -11.43 -23.99 -6.20
C ALA A 319 -11.13 -24.16 -4.71
N ALA A 320 -10.61 -23.11 -4.07
CA ALA A 320 -10.28 -23.15 -2.65
C ALA A 320 -11.55 -23.37 -1.79
N PRO A 321 -11.50 -24.22 -0.75
CA PRO A 321 -12.65 -24.44 0.12
C PRO A 321 -12.97 -23.19 0.95
N SER A 322 -14.24 -22.78 0.95
CA SER A 322 -14.77 -21.77 1.87
C SER A 322 -14.78 -22.32 3.30
N ARG A 323 -13.93 -21.79 4.17
CA ARG A 323 -13.88 -22.13 5.60
C ARG A 323 -14.07 -20.84 6.39
N SER A 324 -15.31 -20.40 6.60
CA SER A 324 -15.61 -19.21 7.38
C SER A 324 -16.36 -19.58 8.66
N THR A 325 -15.64 -19.87 9.74
CA THR A 325 -16.22 -19.54 11.05
C THR A 325 -16.36 -18.03 11.06
N LYS A 326 -17.60 -17.51 11.01
CA LYS A 326 -17.84 -16.06 11.07
C LYS A 326 -18.12 -15.70 12.52
N PHE A 327 -17.25 -14.89 13.11
CA PHE A 327 -17.51 -14.25 14.40
C PHE A 327 -18.32 -12.97 14.16
N ASP A 328 -19.12 -12.56 15.15
CA ASP A 328 -19.78 -11.26 15.09
C ASP A 328 -18.74 -10.12 15.17
N ASP A 329 -18.97 -9.05 14.41
CA ASP A 329 -18.06 -7.90 14.31
C ASP A 329 -18.74 -6.57 14.69
N PRO A 330 -19.07 -6.38 15.98
CA PRO A 330 -19.66 -5.12 16.45
C PRO A 330 -18.69 -3.95 16.33
N PHE A 331 -17.37 -4.21 16.46
CA PHE A 331 -16.37 -3.17 16.35
C PHE A 331 -16.28 -2.64 14.91
N GLY A 332 -16.25 -3.52 13.91
CA GLY A 332 -16.29 -3.12 12.50
C GLY A 332 -17.51 -2.26 12.18
N ARG A 333 -18.70 -2.65 12.65
CA ARG A 333 -19.92 -1.84 12.51
C ARG A 333 -19.81 -0.48 13.20
N ALA A 334 -19.20 -0.42 14.38
CA ALA A 334 -19.00 0.83 15.10
C ALA A 334 -17.96 1.76 14.46
N LEU A 335 -16.99 1.21 13.71
CA LEU A 335 -16.08 2.00 12.88
C LEU A 335 -16.79 2.55 11.64
N ASP A 336 -17.70 1.78 11.04
CA ASP A 336 -18.48 2.19 9.86
C ASP A 336 -19.59 3.20 10.20
N ASP A 337 -20.11 3.20 11.43
CA ASP A 337 -21.08 4.18 11.96
C ASP A 337 -20.42 5.11 13.00
N PRO A 338 -19.93 6.30 12.58
CA PRO A 338 -19.31 7.27 13.47
C PRO A 338 -20.32 7.97 14.39
N THR A 339 -21.63 7.83 14.16
CA THR A 339 -22.70 8.48 14.95
C THR A 339 -23.32 7.56 16.00
N GLY A 340 -22.95 6.27 15.98
CA GLY A 340 -23.46 5.27 16.92
C GLY A 340 -23.00 5.46 18.36
N GLU A 341 -23.54 4.63 19.26
CA GLU A 341 -23.23 4.69 20.70
C GLU A 341 -21.74 4.46 21.00
N PRO A 342 -21.21 5.05 22.09
CA PRO A 342 -19.83 4.85 22.52
C PRO A 342 -19.46 3.39 22.68
N VAL A 343 -18.26 3.05 22.19
CA VAL A 343 -17.73 1.69 22.25
C VAL A 343 -16.89 1.49 23.50
N PHE A 344 -17.00 0.32 24.15
CA PHE A 344 -16.13 -0.05 25.26
C PHE A 344 -15.27 -1.25 24.89
N ILE A 345 -13.96 -1.04 24.89
CA ILE A 345 -12.95 -2.06 24.64
C ILE A 345 -12.40 -2.49 26.00
N LEU A 346 -12.25 -3.80 26.22
CA LEU A 346 -11.60 -4.38 27.38
C LEU A 346 -10.22 -4.90 26.96
N GLU A 347 -9.18 -4.28 27.49
CA GLU A 347 -7.80 -4.69 27.22
C GLU A 347 -7.42 -5.88 28.10
N LEU A 348 -7.17 -7.03 27.48
CA LEU A 348 -6.79 -8.28 28.14
C LEU A 348 -5.31 -8.56 27.88
N ALA A 349 -4.50 -8.38 28.93
CA ALA A 349 -3.06 -8.57 28.88
C ALA A 349 -2.63 -9.94 29.43
N PRO A 350 -1.97 -10.80 28.63
CA PRO A 350 -1.52 -12.10 29.09
C PRO A 350 -0.40 -11.98 30.14
N SER A 351 -0.46 -12.82 31.18
CA SER A 351 0.56 -12.95 32.21
C SER A 351 0.74 -14.41 32.66
N GLU A 352 1.90 -14.73 33.24
CA GLU A 352 2.16 -16.07 33.81
C GLU A 352 1.18 -16.33 34.96
N GLY A 353 0.13 -17.12 34.71
CA GLY A 353 -0.94 -17.46 35.66
C GLY A 353 -2.26 -16.68 35.48
N GLY A 354 -2.34 -15.74 34.53
CA GLY A 354 -3.54 -14.92 34.29
C GLY A 354 -4.41 -15.37 33.10
N LEU A 355 -4.07 -16.46 32.42
CA LEU A 355 -4.78 -16.89 31.20
C LEU A 355 -6.23 -17.29 31.47
N ASP A 356 -6.49 -18.03 32.54
CA ASP A 356 -7.84 -18.45 32.90
C ASP A 356 -8.76 -17.25 33.18
N GLN A 357 -8.20 -16.15 33.69
CA GLN A 357 -8.95 -14.91 33.93
C GLN A 357 -9.40 -14.25 32.62
N ILE A 358 -8.56 -14.26 31.59
CA ILE A 358 -8.89 -13.74 30.26
C ILE A 358 -10.09 -14.50 29.68
N PHE A 359 -10.06 -15.83 29.79
CA PHE A 359 -11.13 -16.69 29.29
C PHE A 359 -12.42 -16.54 30.09
N ASP A 360 -12.34 -16.45 31.42
CA ASP A 360 -13.49 -16.22 32.30
C ASP A 360 -14.17 -14.88 32.01
N VAL A 361 -13.38 -13.80 31.82
CA VAL A 361 -13.92 -12.48 31.42
C VAL A 361 -14.59 -12.56 30.05
N ALA A 362 -13.94 -13.18 29.05
CA ALA A 362 -14.49 -13.30 27.71
C ALA A 362 -15.79 -14.12 27.66
N GLU A 363 -15.88 -15.19 28.45
CA GLU A 363 -17.08 -16.02 28.54
C GLU A 363 -18.23 -15.29 29.24
N LYS A 364 -17.96 -14.63 30.38
CA LYS A 364 -18.99 -13.89 31.13
C LYS A 364 -19.53 -12.67 30.40
N ALA A 365 -18.70 -12.03 29.58
CA ALA A 365 -19.07 -10.86 28.78
C ALA A 365 -19.69 -11.22 27.41
N ARG A 366 -19.97 -12.50 27.15
CA ARG A 366 -20.55 -12.99 25.88
C ARG A 366 -21.84 -12.27 25.47
N ASP A 367 -22.70 -11.94 26.43
CA ASP A 367 -23.99 -11.30 26.16
C ASP A 367 -23.98 -9.78 26.39
N GLU A 368 -22.80 -9.19 26.63
CA GLU A 368 -22.61 -7.76 26.87
C GLU A 368 -21.86 -7.08 25.73
N ASP A 369 -22.10 -5.79 25.52
CA ASP A 369 -21.50 -5.00 24.42
C ASP A 369 -20.06 -4.54 24.73
N TYR A 370 -19.18 -5.51 24.98
CA TYR A 370 -17.73 -5.28 25.09
C TYR A 370 -17.00 -5.85 23.88
N ILE A 371 -15.96 -5.14 23.46
CA ILE A 371 -14.96 -5.62 22.49
C ILE A 371 -13.71 -5.97 23.27
N PHE A 372 -12.98 -6.99 22.83
CA PHE A 372 -11.77 -7.41 23.52
C PHE A 372 -10.54 -7.03 22.70
N THR A 373 -9.55 -6.43 23.35
CA THR A 373 -8.19 -6.30 22.79
C THR A 373 -7.29 -7.31 23.46
N ILE A 374 -6.60 -8.14 22.68
CA ILE A 374 -5.60 -9.07 23.20
C ILE A 374 -4.21 -8.46 22.96
N THR A 375 -3.57 -8.05 24.04
CA THR A 375 -2.26 -7.39 23.96
C THR A 375 -1.11 -8.39 23.86
N ASP A 376 0.02 -7.87 23.40
CA ASP A 376 1.27 -8.60 23.36
C ASP A 376 1.97 -8.54 24.72
N THR A 377 2.71 -9.58 25.10
CA THR A 377 3.31 -9.68 26.43
C THR A 377 4.48 -8.70 26.60
N PRO A 378 4.50 -7.86 27.65
CA PRO A 378 5.61 -6.95 27.93
C PRO A 378 6.93 -7.72 28.07
N GLY A 379 8.00 -7.20 27.48
CA GLY A 379 9.37 -7.74 27.62
C GLY A 379 9.65 -9.14 27.02
N GLY A 380 8.67 -9.80 26.42
CA GLY A 380 8.84 -11.11 25.77
C GLY A 380 8.79 -12.32 26.73
N ASN A 381 7.96 -12.26 27.77
CA ASN A 381 7.74 -13.38 28.70
C ASN A 381 7.17 -14.63 27.98
N ARG A 382 7.32 -15.81 28.59
CA ARG A 382 6.99 -17.12 27.98
C ARG A 382 5.50 -17.47 28.13
N THR A 383 4.62 -16.58 27.68
CA THR A 383 3.16 -16.85 27.61
C THR A 383 2.74 -17.16 26.17
N PRO A 384 1.60 -17.82 25.94
CA PRO A 384 0.99 -17.89 24.61
C PRO A 384 0.86 -16.50 23.99
N GLY A 385 1.12 -16.41 22.69
CA GLY A 385 1.01 -15.16 21.94
C GLY A 385 -0.44 -14.69 21.78
N PRO A 386 -0.63 -13.42 21.39
CA PRO A 386 -1.97 -12.86 21.18
C PRO A 386 -2.75 -13.60 20.09
N ASP A 387 -2.08 -14.25 19.14
CA ASP A 387 -2.68 -15.04 18.06
C ASP A 387 -3.52 -16.22 18.57
N THR A 388 -2.97 -17.01 19.47
CA THR A 388 -3.65 -18.18 20.02
C THR A 388 -4.78 -17.76 20.96
N LEU A 389 -4.55 -16.71 21.76
CA LEU A 389 -5.51 -16.20 22.73
C LEU A 389 -6.70 -15.51 22.06
N ALA A 390 -6.47 -14.73 21.00
CA ALA A 390 -7.52 -14.05 20.25
C ALA A 390 -8.53 -15.04 19.65
N LEU A 391 -8.05 -16.16 19.10
CA LEU A 391 -8.96 -17.20 18.60
C LEU A 391 -9.84 -17.81 19.67
N GLU A 392 -9.27 -18.09 20.84
CA GLU A 392 -10.03 -18.71 21.92
C GLU A 392 -11.02 -17.73 22.54
N VAL A 393 -10.61 -16.47 22.75
CA VAL A 393 -11.51 -15.38 23.14
C VAL A 393 -12.62 -15.21 22.11
N ALA A 394 -12.33 -15.31 20.81
CA ALA A 394 -13.36 -15.21 19.77
C ALA A 394 -14.39 -16.34 19.85
N ARG A 395 -13.94 -17.57 20.13
CA ARG A 395 -14.83 -18.73 20.31
C ARG A 395 -15.67 -18.61 21.58
N LEU A 396 -15.06 -18.18 22.68
CA LEU A 396 -15.75 -18.06 23.98
C LEU A 396 -16.74 -16.91 24.00
N SER A 397 -16.40 -15.77 23.42
CA SER A 397 -17.28 -14.59 23.37
C SER A 397 -18.24 -14.59 22.17
N GLY A 398 -17.98 -15.39 21.14
CA GLY A 398 -18.72 -15.36 19.87
C GLY A 398 -18.44 -14.13 19.00
N ARG A 399 -17.48 -13.29 19.41
CA ARG A 399 -17.16 -12.01 18.77
C ARG A 399 -15.69 -11.93 18.39
N GLN A 400 -15.41 -11.18 17.35
CA GLN A 400 -14.05 -10.94 16.92
C GLN A 400 -13.32 -9.97 17.86
N PRO A 401 -12.19 -10.35 18.47
CA PRO A 401 -11.35 -9.42 19.21
C PRO A 401 -10.44 -8.62 18.27
N ILE A 402 -9.90 -7.53 18.81
CA ILE A 402 -8.75 -6.80 18.27
C ILE A 402 -7.49 -7.52 18.73
N MET A 403 -6.60 -7.87 17.80
CA MET A 403 -5.39 -8.60 18.13
C MET A 403 -4.13 -7.77 17.89
N ASN A 404 -3.27 -7.62 18.91
CA ASN A 404 -1.98 -6.97 18.75
C ASN A 404 -1.04 -7.81 17.86
N LEU A 405 -0.44 -7.15 16.88
CA LEU A 405 0.59 -7.71 16.02
C LEU A 405 1.86 -6.86 16.19
N SER A 406 2.89 -7.48 16.79
CA SER A 406 4.08 -6.80 17.29
C SER A 406 5.31 -7.11 16.47
N CYS A 407 6.09 -6.09 16.11
CA CYS A 407 7.29 -6.24 15.29
C CYS A 407 8.56 -6.67 16.06
N LYS A 408 8.45 -6.96 17.36
CA LYS A 408 9.62 -7.20 18.23
C LYS A 408 10.41 -8.47 17.88
N SER A 409 9.71 -9.55 17.52
CA SER A 409 10.28 -10.91 17.43
C SER A 409 10.20 -11.55 16.06
N ASP A 410 9.35 -11.03 15.17
CA ASP A 410 9.03 -11.65 13.88
C ASP A 410 9.46 -10.73 12.73
N ASP A 411 9.94 -11.34 11.64
CA ASP A 411 10.19 -10.62 10.39
C ASP A 411 8.89 -10.40 9.60
N ARG A 412 8.94 -9.60 8.52
CA ARG A 412 7.77 -9.32 7.69
C ARG A 412 7.07 -10.57 7.16
N ASN A 413 7.81 -11.63 6.86
CA ASN A 413 7.23 -12.86 6.30
C ASN A 413 6.43 -13.61 7.37
N ALA A 414 6.97 -13.71 8.58
CA ALA A 414 6.28 -14.31 9.72
C ALA A 414 5.02 -13.51 10.10
N LEU A 415 5.11 -12.17 10.14
CA LEU A 415 3.98 -11.29 10.43
C LEU A 415 2.87 -11.41 9.38
N ILE A 416 3.20 -11.36 8.09
CA ILE A 416 2.24 -11.51 6.99
C ILE A 416 1.60 -12.90 7.01
N ARG A 417 2.38 -13.97 7.18
CA ARG A 417 1.83 -15.34 7.26
C ARG A 417 0.87 -15.49 8.44
N ARG A 418 1.20 -14.91 9.59
CA ARG A 418 0.32 -14.91 10.78
C ARG A 418 -0.98 -14.17 10.47
N ALA A 419 -0.91 -12.96 9.90
CA ALA A 419 -2.11 -12.20 9.53
C ALA A 419 -2.99 -12.97 8.53
N LEU A 420 -2.40 -13.57 7.48
CA LEU A 420 -3.13 -14.40 6.51
C LEU A 420 -3.79 -15.61 7.15
N ALA A 421 -3.08 -16.32 8.03
CA ALA A 421 -3.61 -17.50 8.71
C ALA A 421 -4.83 -17.16 9.58
N LEU A 422 -4.75 -16.07 10.33
CA LEU A 422 -5.80 -15.61 11.23
C LEU A 422 -6.99 -15.04 10.47
N TYR A 423 -6.73 -14.30 9.38
CA TYR A 423 -7.77 -13.81 8.47
C TYR A 423 -8.61 -14.96 7.93
N HIS A 424 -7.95 -16.03 7.46
CA HIS A 424 -8.66 -17.23 6.98
C HIS A 424 -9.31 -18.06 8.10
N GLN A 425 -9.09 -17.72 9.37
CA GLN A 425 -9.80 -18.29 10.52
C GLN A 425 -10.94 -17.38 11.03
N GLY A 426 -11.19 -16.24 10.37
CA GLY A 426 -12.28 -15.32 10.68
C GLY A 426 -11.88 -14.14 11.58
N LEU A 427 -10.57 -13.90 11.81
CA LEU A 427 -10.07 -12.75 12.55
C LEU A 427 -9.46 -11.71 11.62
N HIS A 428 -10.07 -10.53 11.58
CA HIS A 428 -9.84 -9.48 10.60
C HIS A 428 -9.33 -8.18 11.24
N HIS A 429 -9.32 -8.07 12.58
CA HIS A 429 -8.90 -6.85 13.30
C HIS A 429 -7.49 -6.99 13.87
N PHE A 430 -6.55 -6.27 13.26
CA PHE A 430 -5.13 -6.32 13.61
C PHE A 430 -4.65 -4.96 14.11
N PHE A 431 -4.06 -4.95 15.31
CA PHE A 431 -3.52 -3.74 15.93
C PHE A 431 -1.99 -3.71 15.78
N ALA A 432 -1.50 -2.85 14.88
CA ALA A 432 -0.09 -2.77 14.52
C ALA A 432 0.73 -2.01 15.58
N VAL A 433 1.69 -2.70 16.20
CA VAL A 433 2.57 -2.12 17.24
C VAL A 433 4.04 -2.44 16.97
N THR A 434 4.93 -1.50 17.30
CA THR A 434 6.38 -1.72 17.19
C THR A 434 6.84 -2.79 18.17
N GLY A 435 6.26 -2.81 19.37
CA GLY A 435 6.64 -3.72 20.45
C GLY A 435 7.79 -3.20 21.32
N ASP A 436 7.90 -3.81 22.51
CA ASP A 436 8.96 -3.52 23.48
C ASP A 436 10.27 -4.21 23.11
N TYR A 437 11.38 -3.65 23.59
CA TYR A 437 12.68 -4.29 23.43
C TYR A 437 12.78 -5.60 24.23
N THR A 438 13.28 -6.67 23.60
CA THR A 438 13.36 -8.00 24.21
C THR A 438 14.68 -8.18 24.96
N ASN A 439 14.63 -8.54 26.24
CA ASN A 439 15.83 -8.73 27.07
C ASN A 439 16.39 -10.16 27.08
N GLY A 440 15.67 -11.15 26.52
CA GLY A 440 16.03 -12.57 26.55
C GLY A 440 16.16 -13.25 25.18
N GLY A 441 15.93 -12.53 24.07
CA GLY A 441 15.97 -13.03 22.70
C GLY A 441 16.56 -12.01 21.74
N ARG A 442 16.83 -12.42 20.50
CA ARG A 442 17.32 -11.51 19.46
C ARG A 442 16.18 -10.56 19.04
N PRO A 443 16.33 -9.24 19.21
CA PRO A 443 15.36 -8.29 18.69
C PRO A 443 15.39 -8.30 17.15
N VAL A 444 14.23 -8.40 16.51
CA VAL A 444 14.12 -8.47 15.05
C VAL A 444 13.86 -7.08 14.45
N PHE A 445 12.72 -6.47 14.77
CA PHE A 445 12.33 -5.13 14.29
C PHE A 445 12.58 -4.92 12.78
N ASP A 446 12.27 -5.93 11.96
CA ASP A 446 12.32 -5.82 10.49
C ASP A 446 11.31 -4.78 9.98
N LEU A 447 10.20 -4.64 10.71
CA LEU A 447 9.17 -3.63 10.53
C LEU A 447 9.06 -2.75 11.79
N ASP A 448 8.55 -1.54 11.61
CA ASP A 448 7.93 -0.74 12.67
C ASP A 448 6.40 -0.67 12.48
N ALA A 449 5.68 -0.11 13.47
CA ALA A 449 4.21 -0.04 13.44
C ALA A 449 3.63 0.61 12.16
N VAL A 450 4.32 1.60 11.57
CA VAL A 450 3.86 2.27 10.34
C VAL A 450 4.01 1.33 9.16
N SER A 451 5.19 0.70 9.02
CA SER A 451 5.44 -0.25 7.93
C SER A 451 4.61 -1.53 8.06
N LEU A 452 4.24 -1.94 9.28
CA LEU A 452 3.31 -3.04 9.53
C LEU A 452 1.88 -2.67 9.14
N ALA A 453 1.42 -1.46 9.48
CA ALA A 453 0.13 -0.95 9.00
C ALA A 453 0.09 -0.94 7.47
N MET A 454 1.16 -0.46 6.82
CA MET A 454 1.29 -0.51 5.35
C MET A 454 1.28 -1.94 4.80
N ALA A 455 1.94 -2.89 5.48
CA ALA A 455 1.93 -4.29 5.06
C ALA A 455 0.52 -4.88 5.10
N LEU A 456 -0.22 -4.65 6.19
CA LEU A 456 -1.60 -5.10 6.34
C LEU A 456 -2.53 -4.42 5.32
N ASP A 457 -2.36 -3.11 5.09
CA ASP A 457 -3.14 -2.36 4.11
C ASP A 457 -2.85 -2.79 2.68
N SER A 458 -1.59 -3.16 2.38
CA SER A 458 -1.24 -3.77 1.08
C SER A 458 -2.03 -5.07 0.87
N LEU A 459 -2.12 -5.94 1.88
CA LEU A 459 -2.95 -7.16 1.79
C LEU A 459 -4.43 -6.83 1.62
N ARG A 460 -4.95 -5.84 2.35
CA ARG A 460 -6.33 -5.35 2.24
C ARG A 460 -6.64 -4.90 0.83
N ARG A 461 -5.74 -4.14 0.22
CA ARG A 461 -5.84 -3.64 -1.16
C ARG A 461 -5.57 -4.69 -2.22
N GLY A 462 -5.01 -5.84 -1.89
CA GLY A 462 -4.63 -6.87 -2.87
C GLY A 462 -3.31 -6.55 -3.58
N LEU A 463 -2.37 -5.97 -2.86
CA LEU A 463 -1.01 -5.63 -3.29
C LEU A 463 0.01 -6.50 -2.54
N GLU A 464 1.14 -6.79 -3.18
CA GLU A 464 2.31 -7.44 -2.61
C GLU A 464 3.09 -6.45 -1.75
N PHE A 465 3.64 -6.89 -0.63
CA PHE A 465 4.47 -6.04 0.24
C PHE A 465 5.92 -6.51 0.22
N PRO A 466 6.93 -5.62 0.15
CA PRO A 466 6.84 -4.16 0.02
C PRO A 466 6.80 -3.65 -1.43
N ASP A 467 6.67 -4.54 -2.42
CA ASP A 467 6.81 -4.21 -3.85
C ASP A 467 5.60 -3.45 -4.43
N LEU A 468 4.44 -3.53 -3.79
CA LEU A 468 3.16 -2.91 -4.15
C LEU A 468 2.62 -3.32 -5.54
N LEU A 469 3.07 -4.46 -6.09
CA LEU A 469 2.49 -5.07 -7.28
C LEU A 469 1.19 -5.81 -6.96
N PRO A 470 0.31 -6.11 -7.94
CA PRO A 470 -0.89 -6.90 -7.67
C PRO A 470 -0.58 -8.28 -7.05
N ARG A 471 -1.32 -8.62 -6.00
CA ARG A 471 -1.18 -9.90 -5.28
C ARG A 471 -1.96 -11.00 -5.98
N ALA A 472 -1.34 -12.18 -6.12
CA ALA A 472 -2.01 -13.35 -6.70
C ALA A 472 -3.25 -13.79 -5.87
N GLY A 473 -3.22 -13.59 -4.55
CA GLY A 473 -4.31 -13.93 -3.64
C GLY A 473 -5.43 -12.88 -3.56
N GLY A 474 -5.41 -11.82 -4.37
CA GLY A 474 -6.43 -10.76 -4.36
C GLY A 474 -6.47 -9.92 -3.08
N ALA A 475 -7.49 -9.06 -2.97
CA ALA A 475 -7.73 -8.17 -1.84
C ALA A 475 -8.32 -8.91 -0.62
N LEU A 476 -7.96 -8.44 0.58
CA LEU A 476 -8.53 -8.88 1.87
C LEU A 476 -9.36 -7.75 2.49
N ASP A 477 -10.45 -7.40 1.81
CA ASP A 477 -11.31 -6.23 2.06
C ASP A 477 -11.81 -6.07 3.50
N GLN A 478 -12.04 -7.17 4.22
CA GLN A 478 -12.52 -7.17 5.60
C GLN A 478 -11.45 -6.79 6.65
N LEU A 479 -10.18 -6.67 6.27
CA LEU A 479 -9.11 -6.29 7.22
C LEU A 479 -9.36 -4.91 7.81
N ARG A 480 -9.33 -4.84 9.15
CA ARG A 480 -9.33 -3.60 9.92
C ARG A 480 -8.00 -3.46 10.66
N ILE A 481 -7.41 -2.26 10.59
CA ILE A 481 -6.05 -1.99 11.03
C ILE A 481 -6.08 -0.89 12.08
N GLY A 482 -5.71 -1.23 13.31
CA GLY A 482 -5.51 -0.26 14.38
C GLY A 482 -4.03 0.09 14.59
N SER A 483 -3.77 1.20 15.27
CA SER A 483 -2.41 1.55 15.70
C SER A 483 -2.38 2.36 17.01
N ALA A 484 -1.28 2.24 17.76
CA ALA A 484 -1.12 2.99 19.01
C ALA A 484 -0.71 4.45 18.78
N VAL A 485 -1.04 5.36 19.69
CA VAL A 485 -0.50 6.73 19.73
C VAL A 485 -0.19 7.11 21.18
N SER A 486 0.89 7.86 21.43
CA SER A 486 1.17 8.38 22.78
C SER A 486 1.18 9.90 22.76
N PRO A 487 0.12 10.59 23.20
CA PRO A 487 0.13 12.04 23.30
C PRO A 487 0.92 12.53 24.54
N PHE A 488 1.33 11.64 25.44
CA PHE A 488 1.95 11.97 26.72
C PHE A 488 3.45 12.25 26.60
N LYS A 489 3.78 13.25 25.77
CA LYS A 489 5.12 13.82 25.61
C LYS A 489 5.09 15.30 26.00
N TYR A 490 6.18 15.75 26.60
CA TYR A 490 6.25 17.01 27.33
C TYR A 490 7.44 17.88 26.91
N ASP A 491 8.17 17.46 25.88
CA ASP A 491 9.11 18.25 25.10
C ASP A 491 8.59 18.43 23.66
N GLU A 492 8.99 19.52 23.00
CA GLU A 492 8.54 19.85 21.64
C GLU A 492 8.89 18.75 20.63
N ALA A 493 10.15 18.30 20.62
CA ALA A 493 10.63 17.32 19.65
C ALA A 493 9.88 15.98 19.77
N ASP A 494 9.78 15.38 20.95
CA ASP A 494 9.13 14.06 21.09
C ASP A 494 7.61 14.15 20.88
N SER A 495 6.98 15.28 21.21
CA SER A 495 5.55 15.53 20.91
C SER A 495 5.30 15.54 19.40
N TRP A 496 6.09 16.32 18.63
CA TRP A 496 6.03 16.30 17.18
C TRP A 496 6.33 14.92 16.60
N GLY A 497 7.28 14.19 17.19
CA GLY A 497 7.58 12.82 16.79
C GLY A 497 6.39 11.88 16.84
N GLN A 498 5.52 12.02 17.86
CA GLN A 498 4.30 11.22 17.98
C GLN A 498 3.24 11.63 16.95
N TYR A 499 3.01 12.94 16.78
CA TYR A 499 1.96 13.44 15.89
C TYR A 499 2.30 13.24 14.40
N LEU A 500 3.54 13.48 13.98
CA LEU A 500 3.97 13.13 12.62
C LEU A 500 3.86 11.62 12.36
N LYS A 501 4.06 10.78 13.38
CA LYS A 501 3.86 9.34 13.27
C LYS A 501 2.38 8.95 13.18
N VAL A 502 1.47 9.69 13.84
CA VAL A 502 0.02 9.51 13.67
C VAL A 502 -0.39 9.76 12.23
N TRP A 503 0.07 10.87 11.64
CA TRP A 503 -0.16 11.17 10.22
C TRP A 503 0.27 10.00 9.33
N LYS A 504 1.51 9.52 9.52
CA LYS A 504 2.04 8.38 8.77
C LYS A 504 1.18 7.12 8.94
N LYS A 505 0.74 6.80 10.16
CA LYS A 505 -0.09 5.60 10.43
C LYS A 505 -1.42 5.67 9.70
N ARG A 506 -2.09 6.83 9.76
CA ARG A 506 -3.38 7.04 9.07
C ARG A 506 -3.22 6.89 7.57
N ARG A 507 -2.17 7.50 7.01
CA ARG A 507 -1.84 7.44 5.57
C ARG A 507 -1.32 6.07 5.11
N ALA A 508 -0.72 5.30 6.01
CA ALA A 508 -0.32 3.91 5.77
C ALA A 508 -1.49 2.91 5.86
N GLY A 509 -2.70 3.37 6.18
CA GLY A 509 -3.91 2.55 6.15
C GLY A 509 -4.52 2.19 7.51
N ALA A 510 -4.05 2.77 8.62
CA ALA A 510 -4.72 2.59 9.92
C ALA A 510 -6.13 3.20 9.89
N ASP A 511 -7.13 2.42 10.30
CA ASP A 511 -8.54 2.79 10.39
C ASP A 511 -8.86 3.52 11.70
N TYR A 512 -8.17 3.19 12.79
CA TYR A 512 -8.39 3.77 14.11
C TYR A 512 -7.12 3.81 14.96
N LEU A 513 -7.16 4.60 16.03
CA LEU A 513 -6.06 4.74 16.99
C LEU A 513 -6.49 4.38 18.41
N ILE A 514 -5.59 3.78 19.18
CA ILE A 514 -5.74 3.62 20.63
C ILE A 514 -4.61 4.38 21.31
N THR A 515 -4.91 5.20 22.32
CA THR A 515 -3.85 5.95 23.02
C THR A 515 -3.08 5.04 23.97
N GLN A 516 -1.81 5.34 24.25
CA GLN A 516 -1.08 4.72 25.34
C GLN A 516 -1.64 5.19 26.70
N LEU A 517 -1.16 4.58 27.80
CA LEU A 517 -1.44 5.03 29.16
C LEU A 517 -1.03 6.49 29.40
N GLY A 518 -1.98 7.29 29.87
CA GLY A 518 -1.72 8.58 30.49
C GLY A 518 -2.95 9.12 31.21
N TYR A 519 -2.74 10.19 31.98
CA TYR A 519 -3.75 10.74 32.90
C TYR A 519 -3.99 12.24 32.71
N ASP A 520 -3.22 12.85 31.81
CA ASP A 520 -3.26 14.27 31.52
C ASP A 520 -4.34 14.57 30.48
N VAL A 521 -5.43 15.17 30.94
CA VAL A 521 -6.61 15.51 30.14
C VAL A 521 -6.27 16.50 29.02
N ALA A 522 -5.35 17.45 29.27
CA ALA A 522 -4.93 18.41 28.27
C ALA A 522 -4.21 17.72 27.10
N LYS A 523 -3.44 16.64 27.35
CA LYS A 523 -2.80 15.86 26.28
C LYS A 523 -3.78 15.03 25.45
N PHE A 524 -4.87 14.55 26.04
CA PHE A 524 -5.95 13.96 25.24
C PHE A 524 -6.61 15.00 24.33
N GLN A 525 -6.89 16.20 24.86
CA GLN A 525 -7.45 17.30 24.08
C GLN A 525 -6.48 17.76 22.97
N GLU A 526 -5.19 17.85 23.27
CA GLU A 526 -4.12 18.23 22.34
C GLU A 526 -4.13 17.36 21.08
N LEU A 527 -4.20 16.04 21.26
CA LEU A 527 -4.29 15.09 20.17
C LEU A 527 -5.54 15.35 19.31
N LYS A 528 -6.69 15.58 19.94
CA LYS A 528 -7.97 15.83 19.23
C LYS A 528 -7.91 17.12 18.42
N ILE A 529 -7.43 18.22 19.00
CA ILE A 529 -7.28 19.52 18.33
C ILE A 529 -6.30 19.39 17.16
N TRP A 530 -5.13 18.78 17.39
CA TRP A 530 -4.13 18.60 16.33
C TRP A 530 -4.65 17.72 15.19
N MET A 531 -5.32 16.60 15.49
CA MET A 531 -5.92 15.74 14.46
C MET A 531 -6.98 16.48 13.65
N SER A 532 -7.78 17.35 14.29
CA SER A 532 -8.74 18.20 13.59
C SER A 532 -8.05 19.13 12.58
N ARG A 533 -7.01 19.87 13.02
CA ARG A 533 -6.20 20.75 12.14
C ARG A 533 -5.46 19.99 11.04
N ALA A 534 -5.08 18.75 11.31
CA ALA A 534 -4.45 17.89 10.32
C ALA A 534 -5.43 17.31 9.29
N GLY A 535 -6.75 17.55 9.42
CA GLY A 535 -7.76 16.98 8.53
C GLY A 535 -8.03 15.49 8.79
N MET A 536 -7.91 15.05 10.05
CA MET A 536 -8.13 13.67 10.51
C MET A 536 -9.21 13.59 11.60
N SER A 537 -10.15 14.54 11.63
CA SER A 537 -11.24 14.58 12.62
C SER A 537 -12.21 13.39 12.51
N ASP A 538 -12.27 12.76 11.33
CA ASP A 538 -13.05 11.57 10.99
C ASP A 538 -12.45 10.28 11.56
N THR A 539 -11.17 10.29 11.94
CA THR A 539 -10.44 9.08 12.34
C THR A 539 -10.81 8.71 13.78
N PRO A 540 -11.41 7.53 14.04
CA PRO A 540 -11.77 7.09 15.38
C PRO A 540 -10.55 6.94 16.28
N VAL A 541 -10.65 7.49 17.48
CA VAL A 541 -9.65 7.33 18.54
C VAL A 541 -10.34 6.80 19.79
N PHE A 542 -9.75 5.78 20.39
CA PHE A 542 -10.18 5.16 21.64
C PHE A 542 -9.11 5.45 22.70
N PRO A 543 -9.33 6.48 23.54
CA PRO A 543 -8.45 6.75 24.66
C PRO A 543 -8.40 5.57 25.62
N MET A 544 -7.19 5.24 26.04
CA MET A 544 -6.97 4.22 27.05
C MET A 544 -7.18 4.81 28.45
N VAL A 545 -8.16 4.28 29.17
CA VAL A 545 -8.50 4.61 30.55
C VAL A 545 -8.12 3.44 31.42
N TYR A 546 -7.09 3.62 32.24
CA TYR A 546 -6.59 2.54 33.09
C TYR A 546 -7.30 2.51 34.43
N PHE A 547 -7.79 1.34 34.81
CA PHE A 547 -8.34 1.06 36.13
C PHE A 547 -7.22 1.00 37.18
N LEU A 548 -6.84 2.18 37.68
CA LEU A 548 -5.64 2.34 38.49
C LEU A 548 -5.87 1.85 39.94
N THR A 549 -5.30 0.70 40.26
CA THR A 549 -5.33 0.15 41.63
C THR A 549 -4.04 0.47 42.40
N PRO A 550 -4.08 0.56 43.74
CA PRO A 550 -2.88 0.71 44.58
C PRO A 550 -1.87 -0.43 44.46
N GLN A 551 -2.32 -1.64 44.11
CA GLN A 551 -1.43 -2.76 43.78
C GLN A 551 -0.66 -2.46 42.50
N PHE A 552 -1.33 -1.99 41.46
CA PHE A 552 -0.69 -1.64 40.20
C PHE A 552 0.29 -0.46 40.35
N LEU A 553 -0.04 0.57 41.15
CA LEU A 553 0.90 1.65 41.47
C LEU A 553 2.22 1.14 42.09
N ARG A 554 2.16 0.08 42.93
CA ARG A 554 3.37 -0.55 43.48
C ARG A 554 4.17 -1.31 42.42
N VAL A 555 3.49 -1.90 41.44
CA VAL A 555 4.13 -2.57 40.30
C VAL A 555 4.81 -1.54 39.40
N LEU A 556 4.12 -0.47 39.01
CA LEU A 556 4.67 0.59 38.15
C LEU A 556 5.86 1.32 38.79
N ASN A 557 5.88 1.48 40.11
CA ASN A 557 7.04 2.04 40.80
C ASN A 557 8.26 1.09 40.83
N ARG A 558 8.05 -0.22 40.60
CA ARG A 558 9.11 -1.24 40.57
C ARG A 558 9.53 -1.61 39.15
N VAL A 559 8.58 -1.56 38.21
CA VAL A 559 8.73 -1.92 36.81
C VAL A 559 8.47 -0.65 36.01
N HIS A 560 9.54 -0.02 35.53
CA HIS A 560 9.42 1.14 34.66
C HIS A 560 8.72 0.74 33.36
N VAL A 561 7.50 1.25 33.16
CA VAL A 561 6.78 1.10 31.87
C VAL A 561 7.23 2.22 30.96
N ALA A 562 7.96 1.86 29.91
CA ALA A 562 8.58 2.82 29.00
C ALA A 562 7.53 3.78 28.42
N GLY A 563 7.78 5.08 28.54
CA GLY A 563 6.94 6.14 27.98
C GLY A 563 5.61 6.41 28.69
N ALA A 564 5.25 5.66 29.75
CA ALA A 564 4.05 5.93 30.55
C ALA A 564 4.34 6.97 31.65
N VAL A 565 3.50 8.00 31.74
CA VAL A 565 3.65 9.08 32.72
C VAL A 565 2.46 9.05 33.68
N ILE A 566 2.74 8.76 34.95
CA ILE A 566 1.75 8.93 36.03
C ILE A 566 2.14 10.18 36.81
N PRO A 567 1.24 11.18 36.91
CA PRO A 567 1.51 12.39 37.68
C PRO A 567 1.77 12.08 39.16
N ASP A 568 2.73 12.76 39.77
CA ASP A 568 3.11 12.49 41.16
C ASP A 568 2.01 12.84 42.15
N GLU A 569 1.25 13.91 41.89
CA GLU A 569 0.08 14.28 42.70
C GLU A 569 -1.02 13.21 42.62
N LEU A 570 -1.23 12.63 41.44
CA LEU A 570 -2.16 11.52 41.26
C LEU A 570 -1.75 10.30 42.08
N LYS A 571 -0.46 9.91 42.05
CA LYS A 571 0.07 8.83 42.90
C LYS A 571 -0.20 9.11 44.38
N ARG A 572 0.01 10.35 44.83
CA ARG A 572 -0.22 10.74 46.21
C ARG A 572 -1.71 10.71 46.59
N LYS A 573 -2.62 11.13 45.72
CA LYS A 573 -4.08 11.07 45.92
C LYS A 573 -4.52 9.62 46.13
N TYR A 574 -4.10 8.70 45.26
CA TYR A 574 -4.41 7.26 45.40
C TYR A 574 -3.79 6.60 46.65
N GLN A 575 -2.66 7.10 47.12
CA GLN A 575 -2.04 6.65 48.36
C GLN A 575 -2.69 7.24 49.63
N GLY A 576 -3.72 8.08 49.50
CA GLY A 576 -4.34 8.79 50.61
C GLY A 576 -3.41 9.82 51.26
N ARG A 577 -2.46 10.36 50.48
CA ARG A 577 -1.43 11.34 50.91
C ARG A 577 -1.64 12.74 50.32
N LEU A 578 -2.71 12.91 49.56
CA LEU A 578 -3.18 14.16 48.98
C LEU A 578 -4.70 14.16 49.09
N GLY A 579 -5.29 15.24 49.58
CA GLY A 579 -6.69 15.35 50.00
C GLY A 579 -6.82 16.30 51.17
N SER A 580 -8.05 16.64 51.55
CA SER A 580 -8.29 17.52 52.70
C SER A 580 -7.74 16.90 53.99
N LYS A 581 -7.38 17.74 54.98
CA LYS A 581 -6.84 17.26 56.27
C LYS A 581 -7.77 16.24 56.94
N GLN A 582 -9.08 16.41 56.76
CA GLN A 582 -10.10 15.53 57.33
C GLN A 582 -10.13 14.18 56.60
N GLU A 583 -10.18 14.16 55.27
CA GLU A 583 -10.16 12.91 54.48
C GLU A 583 -8.91 12.08 54.75
N VAL A 584 -7.73 12.70 54.79
CA VAL A 584 -6.47 11.99 55.06
C VAL A 584 -6.49 11.37 56.46
N LYS A 585 -7.11 12.03 57.44
CA LYS A 585 -7.25 11.51 58.80
C LYS A 585 -8.22 10.34 58.84
N GLU A 586 -9.35 10.45 58.14
CA GLU A 586 -10.37 9.39 58.04
C GLU A 586 -9.81 8.14 57.36
N LEU A 587 -9.10 8.30 56.24
CA LEU A 587 -8.46 7.20 55.52
C LEU A 587 -7.46 6.42 56.38
N ARG A 588 -6.71 7.11 57.25
CA ARG A 588 -5.77 6.46 58.18
C ARG A 588 -6.46 5.69 59.32
N ALA A 589 -7.73 6.00 59.60
CA ALA A 589 -8.51 5.34 60.63
C ALA A 589 -9.26 4.09 60.11
N LEU A 590 -9.32 3.88 58.79
CA LEU A 590 -9.96 2.71 58.19
C LEU A 590 -9.16 1.43 58.45
N ASN A 591 -9.87 0.32 58.65
CA ASN A 591 -9.25 -1.00 58.62
C ASN A 591 -8.90 -1.40 57.17
N PHE A 592 -8.20 -2.53 57.02
CA PHE A 592 -7.74 -3.00 55.71
C PHE A 592 -8.87 -3.23 54.69
N SER A 593 -10.01 -3.80 55.12
CA SER A 593 -11.15 -4.11 54.24
C SER A 593 -11.87 -2.85 53.76
N ASP A 594 -12.10 -1.91 54.68
CA ASP A 594 -12.76 -0.64 54.37
C ASP A 594 -11.88 0.24 53.49
N LEU A 595 -10.57 0.23 53.74
CA LEU A 595 -9.59 0.92 52.91
C LEU A 595 -9.55 0.35 51.48
N ALA A 596 -9.54 -0.97 51.33
CA ALA A 596 -9.57 -1.61 50.02
C ALA A 596 -10.86 -1.26 49.26
N SER A 597 -12.01 -1.31 49.94
CA SER A 597 -13.32 -0.93 49.38
C SER A 597 -13.37 0.54 48.96
N HIS A 598 -12.78 1.43 49.77
CA HIS A 598 -12.65 2.85 49.43
C HIS A 598 -11.76 3.04 48.19
N GLN A 599 -10.60 2.39 48.14
CA GLN A 599 -9.67 2.49 47.00
C GLN A 599 -10.28 1.96 45.71
N HIS A 600 -11.04 0.87 45.78
CA HIS A 600 -11.78 0.35 44.63
C HIS A 600 -12.85 1.35 44.14
N ARG A 601 -13.68 1.91 45.03
CA ARG A 601 -14.65 2.96 44.66
C ARG A 601 -13.99 4.19 44.02
N GLN A 602 -12.82 4.60 44.53
CA GLN A 602 -12.05 5.70 43.94
C GLN A 602 -11.54 5.37 42.54
N ALA A 603 -11.05 4.15 42.31
CA ALA A 603 -10.63 3.71 40.99
C ALA A 603 -11.80 3.71 39.99
N VAL A 604 -12.97 3.19 40.40
CA VAL A 604 -14.21 3.22 39.61
C VAL A 604 -14.61 4.66 39.29
N ARG A 605 -14.76 5.52 40.30
CA ARG A 605 -15.16 6.92 40.13
C ARG A 605 -14.20 7.66 39.19
N ARG A 606 -12.89 7.51 39.36
CA ARG A 606 -11.91 8.21 38.51
C ARG A 606 -11.90 7.72 37.07
N ALA A 607 -12.04 6.41 36.85
CA ALA A 607 -12.16 5.86 35.49
C ALA A 607 -13.45 6.36 34.82
N ALA A 608 -14.57 6.42 35.56
CA ALA A 608 -15.83 6.96 35.07
C ALA A 608 -15.76 8.46 34.77
N LEU A 609 -15.18 9.27 35.66
CA LEU A 609 -14.97 10.71 35.44
C LEU A 609 -14.11 10.98 34.20
N LEU A 610 -13.00 10.27 34.05
CA LEU A 610 -12.13 10.41 32.87
C LEU A 610 -12.88 9.97 31.60
N SER A 611 -13.60 8.86 31.65
CA SER A 611 -14.43 8.40 30.53
C SER A 611 -15.49 9.42 30.15
N HIS A 612 -16.16 10.05 31.12
CA HIS A 612 -17.17 11.08 30.89
C HIS A 612 -16.56 12.32 30.21
N ILE A 613 -15.40 12.80 30.67
CA ILE A 613 -14.68 13.93 30.03
C ILE A 613 -14.31 13.59 28.59
N LEU A 614 -13.81 12.39 28.34
CA LEU A 614 -13.34 11.98 27.01
C LEU A 614 -14.49 11.74 26.03
N LEU A 615 -15.60 11.15 26.49
CA LEU A 615 -16.77 10.86 25.64
C LEU A 615 -17.64 12.10 25.44
N ASP A 616 -18.04 12.79 26.50
CA ASP A 616 -18.97 13.91 26.42
C ASP A 616 -18.29 15.24 26.15
N GLY A 617 -17.11 15.46 26.74
CA GLY A 617 -16.32 16.67 26.52
C GLY A 617 -15.63 16.68 25.17
N PHE A 618 -14.78 15.68 24.91
CA PHE A 618 -13.92 15.65 23.71
C PHE A 618 -14.46 14.81 22.55
N ARG A 619 -15.62 14.16 22.73
CA ARG A 619 -16.31 13.39 21.67
C ARG A 619 -15.40 12.32 21.05
N PHE A 620 -14.68 11.57 21.90
CA PHE A 620 -14.00 10.36 21.47
C PHE A 620 -15.01 9.24 21.15
N ARG A 621 -14.64 8.30 20.25
CA ARG A 621 -15.57 7.28 19.72
C ARG A 621 -15.92 6.21 20.76
N GLY A 622 -15.07 6.03 21.75
CA GLY A 622 -15.21 4.99 22.76
C GLY A 622 -14.04 5.04 23.73
N ILE A 623 -14.00 4.10 24.67
CA ILE A 623 -12.97 3.98 25.68
C ILE A 623 -12.33 2.60 25.61
N ASP A 624 -11.01 2.57 25.69
CA ASP A 624 -10.25 1.35 25.92
C ASP A 624 -9.93 1.22 27.42
N LEU A 625 -10.65 0.33 28.10
CA LEU A 625 -10.52 0.08 29.52
C LEU A 625 -9.42 -0.95 29.78
N ALA A 626 -8.31 -0.48 30.33
CA ALA A 626 -7.15 -1.29 30.65
C ALA A 626 -7.02 -1.53 32.17
N GLY A 627 -6.32 -2.61 32.56
CA GLY A 627 -6.11 -2.95 33.97
C GLY A 627 -7.29 -3.63 34.67
N ILE A 628 -8.32 -4.01 33.92
CA ILE A 628 -9.46 -4.78 34.39
C ILE A 628 -9.07 -6.26 34.47
N THR A 629 -9.28 -6.87 35.65
CA THR A 629 -9.03 -8.31 35.86
C THR A 629 -10.30 -9.10 36.12
N GLN A 630 -11.40 -8.41 36.44
CA GLN A 630 -12.72 -8.98 36.70
C GLN A 630 -13.76 -8.17 35.93
N LEU A 631 -14.72 -8.86 35.30
CA LEU A 631 -15.76 -8.19 34.52
C LEU A 631 -16.60 -7.22 35.38
N ASP A 632 -16.80 -7.53 36.66
CA ASP A 632 -17.55 -6.67 37.58
C ASP A 632 -16.91 -5.30 37.78
N ASP A 633 -15.57 -5.18 37.68
CA ASP A 633 -14.89 -3.88 37.72
C ASP A 633 -15.27 -3.03 36.49
N ALA A 634 -15.33 -3.65 35.31
CA ALA A 634 -15.73 -2.95 34.08
C ALA A 634 -17.21 -2.55 34.09
N ARG A 635 -18.08 -3.40 34.64
CA ARG A 635 -19.50 -3.08 34.86
C ARG A 635 -19.65 -1.90 35.82
N ALA A 636 -18.93 -1.92 36.95
CA ALA A 636 -18.95 -0.83 37.92
C ALA A 636 -18.52 0.52 37.31
N VAL A 637 -17.51 0.53 36.44
CA VAL A 637 -17.11 1.75 35.71
C VAL A 637 -18.22 2.22 34.77
N ARG A 638 -18.88 1.32 34.03
CA ARG A 638 -20.00 1.69 33.15
C ARG A 638 -21.22 2.18 33.92
N ASP A 639 -21.57 1.55 35.04
CA ASP A 639 -22.68 1.96 35.90
C ASP A 639 -22.42 3.35 36.49
N GLU A 640 -21.20 3.59 36.98
CA GLU A 640 -20.78 4.90 37.50
C GLU A 640 -20.78 5.96 36.39
N LEU A 641 -20.32 5.63 35.19
CA LEU A 641 -20.39 6.52 34.02
C LEU A 641 -21.85 6.81 33.62
N ALA A 642 -22.73 5.82 33.64
CA ALA A 642 -24.15 6.01 33.37
C ALA A 642 -24.81 6.92 34.42
N SER A 643 -24.34 6.90 35.67
CA SER A 643 -24.80 7.84 36.72
C SER A 643 -24.43 9.30 36.44
N LEU A 644 -23.41 9.54 35.60
CA LEU A 644 -22.98 10.86 35.16
C LEU A 644 -23.74 11.34 33.91
N ALA A 645 -24.54 10.48 33.26
CA ALA A 645 -25.24 10.83 32.04
C ALA A 645 -26.15 12.06 32.23
N GLY A 646 -26.01 13.04 31.33
CA GLY A 646 -26.74 14.31 31.39
C GLY A 646 -26.18 15.34 32.37
N CYS A 647 -25.12 15.01 33.13
CA CYS A 647 -24.37 15.99 33.89
C CYS A 647 -23.45 16.81 32.96
N ASP A 648 -23.10 18.03 33.38
CA ASP A 648 -22.06 18.79 32.72
C ASP A 648 -20.69 18.13 32.95
N TRP A 649 -20.01 17.76 31.86
CA TRP A 649 -18.69 17.14 31.92
C TRP A 649 -17.64 18.06 32.55
N HIS A 650 -17.83 19.39 32.53
CA HIS A 650 -16.96 20.31 33.25
C HIS A 650 -16.96 20.05 34.76
N ALA A 651 -18.10 19.67 35.35
CA ALA A 651 -18.15 19.29 36.76
C ALA A 651 -17.33 18.01 37.03
N SER A 652 -17.34 17.07 36.08
CA SER A 652 -16.49 15.87 36.17
C SER A 652 -15.01 16.20 36.02
N TRP A 653 -14.66 17.19 35.20
CA TRP A 653 -13.30 17.71 35.09
C TRP A 653 -12.82 18.36 36.40
N GLU A 654 -13.65 19.22 37.01
CA GLU A 654 -13.34 19.83 38.31
C GLU A 654 -13.10 18.77 39.39
N GLU A 655 -13.96 17.74 39.47
CA GLU A 655 -13.79 16.65 40.43
C GLU A 655 -12.53 15.82 40.12
N TYR A 656 -12.28 15.48 38.86
CA TYR A 656 -11.13 14.67 38.47
C TYR A 656 -9.80 15.37 38.78
N ARG A 657 -9.75 16.69 38.58
CA ARG A 657 -8.56 17.52 38.84
C ARG A 657 -8.46 18.01 40.28
N ASP A 658 -9.43 17.75 41.15
CA ASP A 658 -9.35 18.18 42.54
C ASP A 658 -8.16 17.56 43.30
N ALA A 659 -7.32 18.41 43.90
CA ALA A 659 -6.24 17.95 44.78
C ALA A 659 -6.74 17.73 46.20
N ASP A 660 -7.37 18.74 46.80
CA ASP A 660 -7.71 18.78 48.23
C ASP A 660 -8.91 19.66 48.59
N GLY A 661 -9.71 20.05 47.60
CA GLY A 661 -10.86 20.96 47.71
C GLY A 661 -10.51 22.43 47.57
N THR A 662 -9.23 22.80 47.45
CA THR A 662 -8.80 24.21 47.40
C THR A 662 -8.01 24.59 46.15
N ARG A 663 -7.38 23.62 45.48
CA ARG A 663 -6.60 23.82 44.26
C ARG A 663 -6.70 22.62 43.33
N PRO A 664 -6.43 22.81 42.02
CA PRO A 664 -6.30 21.70 41.10
C PRO A 664 -4.99 20.91 41.32
N MET A 665 -5.00 19.65 40.89
CA MET A 665 -3.83 18.78 40.80
C MET A 665 -3.00 19.13 39.58
N GLN A 666 -1.69 18.99 39.72
CA GLN A 666 -0.77 18.99 38.59
C GLN A 666 -0.78 17.62 37.90
N LEU A 667 -1.33 17.58 36.69
CA LEU A 667 -1.39 16.36 35.86
C LEU A 667 -0.22 16.26 34.86
N SER A 668 0.60 17.29 34.74
CA SER A 668 1.87 17.24 34.02
C SER A 668 3.01 16.73 34.92
N PRO A 669 4.11 16.22 34.34
CA PRO A 669 5.29 15.84 35.13
C PRO A 669 6.08 17.05 35.68
N SER A 670 5.91 18.23 35.11
CA SER A 670 6.58 19.48 35.50
C SER A 670 5.71 20.70 35.21
N GLU A 671 6.00 21.83 35.85
CA GLU A 671 5.29 23.10 35.59
C GLU A 671 5.61 23.64 34.20
N ASP A 672 6.87 23.49 33.74
CA ASP A 672 7.34 23.90 32.42
C ASP A 672 7.05 22.87 31.30
N ALA A 673 6.04 22.04 31.48
CA ALA A 673 5.70 21.00 30.51
C ALA A 673 5.22 21.62 29.18
N PHE A 674 5.75 21.13 28.06
CA PHE A 674 5.39 21.66 26.73
C PHE A 674 4.03 21.13 26.25
N TYR A 675 3.22 22.03 25.70
CA TYR A 675 1.98 21.73 24.99
C TYR A 675 1.97 22.42 23.61
N LEU A 676 1.31 21.81 22.64
CA LEU A 676 1.17 22.37 21.28
C LEU A 676 0.32 23.66 21.27
N PHE A 677 -0.54 23.86 22.26
CA PHE A 677 -1.51 24.94 22.31
C PHE A 677 -1.43 25.68 23.65
N GLU A 678 -1.95 26.91 23.68
CA GLU A 678 -2.01 27.72 24.90
C GLU A 678 -2.95 27.08 25.91
N GLN A 679 -2.51 27.03 27.18
CA GLN A 679 -3.35 26.59 28.28
C GLN A 679 -4.24 27.73 28.77
N ARG A 680 -5.50 27.37 29.06
CA ARG A 680 -6.46 28.23 29.74
C ARG A 680 -6.31 28.11 31.25
N GLU A 681 -6.96 29.01 32.00
CA GLU A 681 -6.97 28.99 33.47
C GLU A 681 -7.56 27.70 34.06
N ASP A 682 -8.42 27.00 33.30
CA ASP A 682 -9.01 25.72 33.69
C ASP A 682 -8.10 24.51 33.38
N GLY A 683 -6.85 24.74 32.98
CA GLY A 683 -5.86 23.69 32.69
C GLY A 683 -6.13 22.90 31.41
N LEU A 684 -7.16 23.26 30.63
CA LEU A 684 -7.41 22.74 29.28
C LEU A 684 -6.79 23.67 28.24
N LEU A 685 -6.80 23.24 26.98
CA LEU A 685 -6.18 23.93 25.87
C LEU A 685 -7.16 24.84 25.13
N GLN A 686 -6.65 25.96 24.64
CA GLN A 686 -7.39 26.89 23.79
C GLN A 686 -7.36 26.41 22.34
N GLU A 687 -8.51 25.93 21.84
CA GLU A 687 -8.62 25.28 20.53
C GLU A 687 -8.27 26.19 19.35
N ASP A 688 -8.46 27.50 19.49
CA ASP A 688 -8.18 28.51 18.45
C ASP A 688 -6.75 29.10 18.54
N SER A 689 -5.93 28.70 19.53
CA SER A 689 -4.59 29.29 19.70
C SER A 689 -3.65 28.90 18.54
N PRO A 690 -2.67 29.73 18.17
CA PRO A 690 -1.61 29.27 17.27
C PRO A 690 -0.85 28.08 17.89
N LEU A 691 -0.18 27.30 17.04
CA LEU A 691 0.73 26.27 17.51
C LEU A 691 1.93 26.92 18.21
N LEU A 692 2.24 26.45 19.41
CA LEU A 692 3.34 26.95 20.20
C LEU A 692 4.68 26.40 19.72
N ARG A 693 5.72 27.20 19.94
CA ARG A 693 7.13 26.88 19.66
C ARG A 693 7.89 26.76 20.97
N GLY A 694 8.59 25.64 21.16
CA GLY A 694 9.46 25.42 22.32
C GLY A 694 10.78 26.20 22.23
N ASP A 695 11.58 26.16 23.29
CA ASP A 695 12.96 26.62 23.24
C ASP A 695 13.82 25.62 22.44
N ARG A 696 14.28 26.07 21.26
CA ARG A 696 15.14 25.29 20.35
C ARG A 696 16.62 25.69 20.44
N SER A 697 17.02 26.52 21.39
CA SER A 697 18.39 27.04 21.50
C SER A 697 19.46 25.95 21.64
N ALA A 698 19.09 24.81 22.23
CA ALA A 698 19.96 23.65 22.40
C ALA A 698 19.93 22.65 21.23
N TYR A 699 19.05 22.83 20.23
CA TYR A 699 18.89 21.88 19.13
C TYR A 699 20.07 21.96 18.17
N GLN A 700 20.61 20.80 17.80
CA GLN A 700 21.72 20.72 16.84
C GLN A 700 21.16 20.65 15.43
N PRO A 701 21.41 21.66 14.56
CA PRO A 701 20.92 21.63 13.19
C PRO A 701 21.59 20.52 12.38
N ILE A 702 20.96 20.18 11.26
CA ILE A 702 21.52 19.24 10.27
C ILE A 702 22.91 19.70 9.83
N ASP A 703 23.88 18.78 9.76
CA ASP A 703 25.24 19.10 9.30
C ASP A 703 25.20 19.66 7.85
N PRO A 704 25.50 20.96 7.66
CA PRO A 704 25.38 21.61 6.36
C PRO A 704 26.45 21.11 5.37
N GLN A 705 27.59 20.62 5.85
CA GLN A 705 28.62 20.04 4.99
C GLN A 705 28.15 18.69 4.44
N MET A 706 27.56 17.84 5.28
CA MET A 706 27.02 16.55 4.84
C MET A 706 25.86 16.74 3.84
N LYS A 707 24.93 17.64 4.12
CA LYS A 707 23.80 17.99 3.23
C LYS A 707 24.30 18.47 1.86
N ARG A 708 25.26 19.40 1.85
CA ARG A 708 25.87 19.92 0.60
C ARG A 708 26.65 18.87 -0.17
N LEU A 709 27.42 18.04 0.53
CA LEU A 709 28.23 16.98 -0.10
C LEU A 709 27.31 15.94 -0.74
N HIS A 710 26.28 15.50 -0.03
CA HIS A 710 25.30 14.55 -0.55
C HIS A 710 24.61 15.07 -1.81
N GLY A 711 24.08 16.30 -1.78
CA GLY A 711 23.46 16.93 -2.95
C GLY A 711 24.39 16.98 -4.17
N ARG A 712 25.69 17.27 -3.98
CA ARG A 712 26.68 17.29 -5.08
C ARG A 712 26.97 15.93 -5.70
N TYR A 713 26.82 14.84 -4.96
CA TYR A 713 27.12 13.48 -5.46
C TYR A 713 25.88 12.78 -6.01
N PHE A 714 24.71 12.98 -5.41
CA PHE A 714 23.51 12.19 -5.71
C PHE A 714 22.45 12.94 -6.55
N GLU A 715 22.46 14.27 -6.62
CA GLU A 715 21.53 14.99 -7.51
C GLU A 715 21.94 14.80 -8.99
N PRO A 716 21.02 14.32 -9.87
CA PRO A 716 21.32 14.14 -11.29
C PRO A 716 21.83 15.43 -11.96
N GLY A 717 22.88 15.30 -12.76
CA GLY A 717 23.42 16.40 -13.57
C GLY A 717 24.15 17.49 -12.78
N ARG A 718 24.36 17.33 -11.47
CA ARG A 718 25.08 18.29 -10.63
C ARG A 718 26.44 17.78 -10.16
N GLY A 719 27.42 18.69 -10.12
CA GLY A 719 28.69 18.51 -9.40
C GLY A 719 29.44 17.22 -9.73
N LEU A 720 29.51 16.31 -8.75
CA LEU A 720 30.29 15.07 -8.78
C LEU A 720 29.45 13.83 -9.15
N ASN A 721 28.19 14.02 -9.56
CA ASN A 721 27.28 12.92 -9.89
C ASN A 721 27.81 12.02 -11.03
N GLY A 722 28.37 12.60 -12.10
CA GLY A 722 28.99 11.81 -13.17
C GLY A 722 30.21 11.00 -12.71
N LEU A 723 31.01 11.56 -11.78
CA LEU A 723 32.12 10.84 -11.17
C LEU A 723 31.62 9.67 -10.31
N LEU A 724 30.56 9.87 -9.53
CA LEU A 724 29.94 8.80 -8.74
C LEU A 724 29.46 7.67 -9.64
N GLN A 725 28.66 7.98 -10.65
CA GLN A 725 28.16 7.00 -11.63
C GLN A 725 29.32 6.23 -12.27
N TRP A 726 30.40 6.93 -12.63
CA TRP A 726 31.60 6.28 -13.12
C TRP A 726 32.24 5.36 -12.06
N MET A 727 32.40 5.80 -10.80
CA MET A 727 33.02 4.99 -9.75
C MET A 727 32.25 3.71 -9.43
N VAL A 728 30.92 3.79 -9.35
CA VAL A 728 30.08 2.67 -8.89
C VAL A 728 29.49 1.84 -10.03
N GLY A 729 29.53 2.34 -11.26
CA GLY A 729 29.05 1.61 -12.42
C GLY A 729 29.93 0.40 -12.77
N GLY A 730 29.47 -0.42 -13.72
CA GLY A 730 30.23 -1.54 -14.30
C GLY A 730 29.99 -2.89 -13.62
N ALA A 731 30.90 -3.85 -13.87
CA ALA A 731 30.74 -5.23 -13.42
C ALA A 731 30.80 -5.35 -11.88
N PRO A 732 29.97 -6.22 -11.25
CA PRO A 732 29.93 -6.38 -9.80
C PRO A 732 31.26 -6.74 -9.15
N ASP A 733 32.09 -7.54 -9.82
CA ASP A 733 33.39 -7.95 -9.29
C ASP A 733 34.55 -7.04 -9.72
N GLY A 734 34.24 -5.95 -10.42
CA GLY A 734 35.21 -5.00 -10.94
C GLY A 734 36.02 -4.34 -9.84
N SER A 735 37.33 -4.17 -10.08
CA SER A 735 38.24 -3.51 -9.13
C SER A 735 37.79 -2.09 -8.78
N ARG A 736 37.24 -1.35 -9.74
CA ARG A 736 36.71 0.01 -9.54
C ARG A 736 35.63 0.08 -8.47
N LEU A 737 34.60 -0.78 -8.57
CA LEU A 737 33.53 -0.83 -7.58
C LEU A 737 34.05 -1.27 -6.20
N LYS A 738 34.99 -2.23 -6.15
CA LYS A 738 35.62 -2.66 -4.89
C LYS A 738 36.31 -1.49 -4.19
N TRP A 739 37.08 -0.69 -4.93
CA TRP A 739 37.71 0.52 -4.38
C TRP A 739 36.70 1.57 -3.91
N ALA A 740 35.66 1.83 -4.71
CA ALA A 740 34.58 2.74 -4.32
C ALA A 740 33.87 2.27 -3.03
N THR A 741 33.60 0.97 -2.92
CA THR A 741 32.98 0.36 -1.73
C THR A 741 33.87 0.48 -0.49
N LEU A 742 35.19 0.28 -0.63
CA LEU A 742 36.14 0.47 0.47
C LEU A 742 36.20 1.93 0.92
N LEU A 743 36.20 2.87 -0.03
CA LEU A 743 36.16 4.31 0.26
C LEU A 743 34.87 4.70 0.98
N GLU A 744 33.73 4.21 0.49
CA GLU A 744 32.43 4.37 1.13
C GLU A 744 32.46 3.86 2.57
N GLN A 745 32.91 2.62 2.77
CA GLN A 745 32.96 1.98 4.08
C GLN A 745 33.85 2.76 5.04
N ALA A 746 35.06 3.16 4.62
CA ALA A 746 35.97 3.93 5.45
C ALA A 746 35.35 5.27 5.88
N THR A 747 34.76 6.00 4.93
CA THR A 747 34.15 7.31 5.17
C THR A 747 32.93 7.21 6.09
N LYS A 748 32.00 6.30 5.78
CA LYS A 748 30.74 6.15 6.52
C LYS A 748 30.95 5.51 7.89
N ARG A 749 31.90 4.58 8.04
CA ARG A 749 32.21 3.98 9.35
C ARG A 749 32.82 5.01 10.30
N SER A 750 33.73 5.86 9.80
CA SER A 750 34.35 6.91 10.61
C SER A 750 33.35 7.99 11.05
N LYS A 751 32.46 8.44 10.17
CA LYS A 751 31.52 9.53 10.47
C LYS A 751 30.22 9.09 11.14
N LEU A 752 29.69 7.94 10.76
CA LEU A 752 28.32 7.51 11.12
C LEU A 752 28.29 6.16 11.84
N GLY A 753 29.43 5.49 12.05
CA GLY A 753 29.45 4.13 12.59
C GLY A 753 28.81 3.08 11.66
N CYS A 754 28.74 3.35 10.35
CA CYS A 754 28.02 2.54 9.37
C CYS A 754 28.37 1.03 9.42
N GLU A 755 27.33 0.19 9.46
CA GLU A 755 27.42 -1.28 9.43
C GLU A 755 27.29 -1.87 8.02
N MET A 756 27.27 -1.02 6.98
CA MET A 756 27.12 -1.41 5.57
C MET A 756 25.84 -2.20 5.26
N CYS A 757 24.67 -1.69 5.67
CA CYS A 757 23.38 -2.31 5.33
C CYS A 757 23.03 -2.27 3.83
N GLY A 758 23.78 -1.53 2.99
CA GLY A 758 23.56 -1.40 1.55
C GLY A 758 22.36 -0.54 1.13
N ASP A 759 21.45 -0.24 2.06
CA ASP A 759 20.26 0.58 1.86
C ASP A 759 20.29 1.82 2.79
N CYS A 760 20.85 2.92 2.28
CA CYS A 760 21.25 4.08 3.09
C CYS A 760 20.14 5.14 3.16
N ARG A 761 19.55 5.34 4.35
CA ARG A 761 18.41 6.26 4.60
C ARG A 761 18.77 7.60 5.23
N ILE A 762 20.05 7.95 5.28
CA ILE A 762 20.48 9.13 6.04
C ILE A 762 19.96 10.43 5.44
N ALA A 763 19.76 10.52 4.12
CA ALA A 763 19.23 11.72 3.48
C ALA A 763 17.81 12.05 3.94
N ASP A 764 17.00 11.01 4.21
CA ASP A 764 15.63 11.12 4.70
C ASP A 764 15.55 11.31 6.23
N LEU A 765 16.63 11.00 6.95
CA LEU A 765 16.67 10.95 8.43
C LEU A 765 17.67 11.96 9.01
N ALA A 766 17.65 13.19 8.49
CA ALA A 766 18.46 14.31 8.98
C ALA A 766 19.99 14.03 8.99
N TYR A 767 20.46 13.19 8.07
CA TYR A 767 21.84 12.69 7.98
C TYR A 767 22.30 11.86 9.18
N LEU A 768 21.37 11.33 9.99
CA LEU A 768 21.62 10.45 11.13
C LEU A 768 21.29 9.00 10.77
N CYS A 769 22.19 8.07 11.10
CA CYS A 769 22.00 6.64 10.79
C CYS A 769 21.30 5.91 11.95
N PRO A 770 20.22 5.14 11.70
CA PRO A 770 19.53 4.38 12.74
C PRO A 770 20.20 3.04 13.07
N GLU A 771 21.04 2.50 12.18
CA GLU A 771 21.65 1.16 12.30
C GLU A 771 22.70 0.95 13.41
N PRO A 772 23.69 1.85 13.60
CA PRO A 772 24.79 1.58 14.51
C PRO A 772 24.29 1.42 15.95
N THR A 773 25.13 0.87 16.82
CA THR A 773 24.84 0.78 18.26
C THR A 773 24.61 2.14 18.95
N THR A 774 25.00 3.24 18.31
CA THR A 774 24.73 4.63 18.73
C THR A 774 23.46 5.23 18.08
N GLY A 775 22.81 4.48 17.19
CA GLY A 775 21.57 4.82 16.49
C GLY A 775 20.34 4.45 17.30
N CYS A 776 19.30 3.94 16.62
CA CYS A 776 18.07 3.49 17.27
C CYS A 776 18.25 2.05 17.75
N ALA A 777 18.05 1.77 19.04
CA ALA A 777 18.11 0.41 19.57
C ALA A 777 17.14 -0.56 18.86
N LYS A 778 15.99 -0.04 18.41
CA LYS A 778 14.96 -0.77 17.65
C LYS A 778 15.07 -0.57 16.12
N ARG A 779 16.10 0.12 15.62
CA ARG A 779 16.36 0.38 14.18
C ARG A 779 15.19 0.97 13.38
N LEU A 780 14.35 1.78 14.03
CA LEU A 780 13.10 2.28 13.45
C LEU A 780 13.33 3.34 12.36
N LEU A 781 12.53 3.28 11.28
CA LEU A 781 12.63 4.18 10.12
C LEU A 781 11.48 5.19 10.03
N ASN A 782 10.33 4.92 10.65
CA ASN A 782 9.13 5.76 10.53
C ASN A 782 8.67 6.41 11.85
N GLY A 783 9.61 6.90 12.65
CA GLY A 783 9.33 7.67 13.86
C GLY A 783 9.54 6.92 15.18
N PRO A 784 9.44 7.63 16.32
CA PRO A 784 9.78 7.12 17.66
C PRO A 784 8.87 5.96 18.12
N CYS A 785 9.37 5.08 19.00
CA CYS A 785 8.58 4.00 19.63
C CYS A 785 7.65 4.47 20.76
N ALA A 786 7.65 5.75 21.10
CA ALA A 786 7.00 6.33 22.29
C ALA A 786 7.64 5.97 23.65
N GLY A 787 8.66 5.11 23.70
CA GLY A 787 9.31 4.74 24.96
C GLY A 787 10.32 5.75 25.52
N ALA A 788 10.55 6.89 24.86
CA ALA A 788 11.43 7.92 25.41
C ALA A 788 10.92 8.37 26.80
N ASP A 789 11.85 8.46 27.76
CA ASP A 789 11.55 8.91 29.12
C ASP A 789 11.26 10.42 29.16
N LEU A 790 10.95 10.95 30.34
CA LEU A 790 10.61 12.36 30.54
C LEU A 790 11.76 13.33 30.24
N GLN A 791 13.00 12.85 30.23
CA GLN A 791 14.19 13.64 29.88
C GLN A 791 14.59 13.44 28.42
N GLY A 792 13.80 12.65 27.67
CA GLY A 792 14.05 12.34 26.28
C GLY A 792 15.04 11.18 26.05
N GLY A 793 15.47 10.49 27.11
CA GLY A 793 16.35 9.33 27.06
C GLY A 793 15.69 8.13 26.38
N CYS A 794 16.48 7.29 25.72
CA CYS A 794 16.00 6.07 25.06
C CYS A 794 15.59 4.99 26.09
N GLU A 795 14.43 4.32 25.92
CA GLU A 795 13.98 3.25 26.83
C GLU A 795 15.02 2.12 27.03
N VAL A 796 15.82 1.84 26.01
CA VAL A 796 16.81 0.74 26.01
C VAL A 796 18.17 1.22 26.53
N THR A 797 18.49 2.49 26.30
CA THR A 797 19.75 3.11 26.70
C THR A 797 19.48 4.49 27.31
N PRO A 798 18.98 4.56 28.55
CA PRO A 798 18.48 5.80 29.16
C PRO A 798 19.53 6.93 29.20
N GLU A 799 20.81 6.56 29.34
CA GLU A 799 21.97 7.48 29.34
C GLU A 799 22.14 8.29 28.03
N ARG A 800 21.35 8.01 26.99
CA ARG A 800 21.48 8.62 25.66
C ARG A 800 20.16 9.21 25.20
N ARG A 801 20.21 10.43 24.64
CA ARG A 801 19.07 11.03 23.92
C ARG A 801 18.56 10.06 22.85
N CYS A 802 17.25 9.88 22.82
CA CYS A 802 16.56 9.08 21.83
C CYS A 802 17.03 9.43 20.40
N TYR A 803 17.28 8.43 19.56
CA TYR A 803 17.65 8.64 18.16
C TYR A 803 16.64 9.52 17.43
N TRP A 804 15.35 9.24 17.59
CA TRP A 804 14.29 10.02 16.94
C TRP A 804 14.17 11.42 17.52
N GLY A 805 14.41 11.62 18.82
CA GLY A 805 14.51 12.95 19.43
C GLY A 805 15.58 13.78 18.72
N ARG A 806 16.79 13.24 18.51
CA ARG A 806 17.86 13.93 17.76
C ARG A 806 17.49 14.24 16.31
N VAL A 807 16.81 13.33 15.61
CA VAL A 807 16.33 13.55 14.24
C VAL A 807 15.36 14.73 14.21
N LEU A 808 14.39 14.74 15.13
CA LEU A 808 13.37 15.80 15.22
C LEU A 808 13.98 17.14 15.60
N GLU A 809 14.85 17.18 16.60
CA GLU A 809 15.60 18.38 17.00
C GLU A 809 16.37 18.98 15.81
N ALA A 810 17.08 18.13 15.04
CA ALA A 810 17.83 18.59 13.87
C ALA A 810 16.95 19.16 12.78
N THR A 811 15.79 18.55 12.49
CA THR A 811 14.84 19.04 11.49
C THR A 811 14.12 20.32 11.94
N LEU A 812 13.71 20.39 13.21
CA LEU A 812 13.09 21.59 13.79
C LEU A 812 14.06 22.78 13.84
N ALA A 813 15.35 22.51 14.00
CA ALA A 813 16.40 23.53 13.91
C ALA A 813 16.70 23.98 12.46
N ASP A 814 16.56 23.11 11.46
CA ASP A 814 16.77 23.41 10.03
C ASP A 814 15.53 24.08 9.37
N GLY A 815 14.42 24.21 10.12
CA GLY A 815 13.26 25.03 9.74
C GLY A 815 12.02 24.27 9.26
N GLY A 816 11.95 22.94 9.45
CA GLY A 816 10.76 22.15 9.09
C GLY A 816 10.93 20.64 9.19
N VAL A 817 9.81 19.91 9.27
CA VAL A 817 9.74 18.44 9.46
C VAL A 817 9.17 17.72 8.24
N GLU A 818 8.89 18.44 7.15
CA GLU A 818 8.18 17.94 5.97
C GLU A 818 8.88 16.73 5.34
N GLY A 819 10.21 16.74 5.29
CA GLY A 819 11.01 15.62 4.78
C GLY A 819 10.87 14.33 5.61
N LEU A 820 10.46 14.43 6.87
CA LEU A 820 10.21 13.27 7.72
C LEU A 820 8.86 12.62 7.45
N LEU A 821 7.94 13.23 6.70
CA LEU A 821 6.58 12.69 6.50
C LEU A 821 6.49 11.58 5.45
N ALA A 822 7.48 11.49 4.55
CA ALA A 822 7.60 10.37 3.63
C ALA A 822 7.75 9.04 4.40
N LEU A 823 7.02 8.01 3.97
CA LEU A 823 7.12 6.67 4.54
C LEU A 823 8.34 5.96 4.00
N GLN A 824 9.15 5.45 4.91
CA GLN A 824 10.33 4.67 4.61
C GLN A 824 9.94 3.18 4.53
N PRO A 825 10.00 2.53 3.36
CA PRO A 825 9.77 1.10 3.25
C PRO A 825 10.83 0.33 4.06
N PRO A 826 10.54 -0.92 4.44
CA PRO A 826 11.51 -1.73 5.17
C PRO A 826 12.70 -2.05 4.26
N LYS A 827 13.90 -2.06 4.83
CA LYS A 827 15.14 -2.25 4.07
C LYS A 827 15.17 -3.58 3.33
N ASP A 828 15.87 -3.61 2.21
CA ASP A 828 16.14 -4.86 1.50
C ASP A 828 17.33 -5.61 2.12
N PRO A 829 17.12 -6.75 2.80
CA PRO A 829 18.21 -7.50 3.41
C PRO A 829 19.19 -8.09 2.39
N SER A 830 18.79 -8.24 1.12
CA SER A 830 19.66 -8.75 0.05
C SER A 830 20.79 -7.77 -0.30
N LEU A 831 20.65 -6.49 0.05
CA LEU A 831 21.65 -5.45 -0.16
C LEU A 831 22.70 -5.41 0.98
N SER A 832 22.53 -6.18 2.05
CA SER A 832 23.47 -6.15 3.17
C SER A 832 24.91 -6.42 2.72
N HIS A 833 25.84 -5.63 3.24
CA HIS A 833 27.27 -5.63 2.92
C HIS A 833 27.62 -5.26 1.47
N THR A 834 26.68 -4.70 0.71
CA THR A 834 26.95 -4.11 -0.61
C THR A 834 27.13 -2.59 -0.54
N SER A 835 27.62 -1.97 -1.62
CA SER A 835 27.79 -0.52 -1.71
C SER A 835 26.44 0.18 -1.85
N SER A 836 26.08 1.01 -0.87
CA SER A 836 24.84 1.78 -0.97
C SER A 836 24.96 2.92 -1.99
N TRP A 837 26.16 3.39 -2.30
CA TRP A 837 26.36 4.33 -3.42
C TRP A 837 25.96 3.72 -4.76
N ARG A 838 26.34 2.47 -5.00
CA ARG A 838 25.92 1.74 -6.19
C ARG A 838 24.41 1.51 -6.21
N ASN A 839 23.86 1.05 -5.09
CA ASN A 839 22.45 0.71 -5.02
C ASN A 839 21.55 1.92 -5.24
N GLU A 840 21.94 3.09 -4.75
CA GLU A 840 21.25 4.35 -5.02
C GLU A 840 21.31 4.73 -6.50
N VAL A 841 22.52 4.70 -7.09
CA VAL A 841 22.73 5.06 -8.51
C VAL A 841 22.00 4.12 -9.47
N GLU A 842 21.94 2.83 -9.15
CA GLU A 842 21.24 1.82 -9.96
C GLU A 842 19.75 1.69 -9.60
N GLY A 843 19.24 2.47 -8.64
CA GLY A 843 17.82 2.43 -8.23
C GLY A 843 17.39 1.09 -7.61
N ARG A 844 18.32 0.39 -6.93
CA ARG A 844 18.06 -0.89 -6.26
C ARG A 844 17.42 -0.73 -4.89
N CYS A 845 17.61 0.43 -4.24
CA CYS A 845 17.02 0.71 -2.94
C CYS A 845 15.51 0.92 -3.09
N PRO A 846 14.67 0.36 -2.19
CA PRO A 846 13.25 0.68 -2.16
C PRO A 846 13.04 2.19 -1.98
N GLN A 847 12.22 2.82 -2.84
CA GLN A 847 11.99 4.26 -2.76
C GLN A 847 11.06 4.63 -1.59
N SER A 848 11.29 5.79 -0.97
CA SER A 848 10.36 6.34 0.01
C SER A 848 9.02 6.68 -0.66
N LEU A 849 7.93 6.49 0.06
CA LEU A 849 6.58 6.76 -0.43
C LEU A 849 6.13 8.10 0.10
N ASP A 850 5.82 9.03 -0.81
CA ASP A 850 5.15 10.27 -0.46
C ASP A 850 3.71 9.94 -0.01
N LEU A 851 3.34 10.42 1.18
CA LEU A 851 2.00 10.22 1.75
C LEU A 851 1.14 11.49 1.69
N GLY A 852 1.67 12.56 1.07
CA GLY A 852 1.14 13.91 1.17
C GLY A 852 1.49 14.56 2.51
N LEU A 853 1.29 15.88 2.56
CA LEU A 853 1.53 16.71 3.75
C LEU A 853 0.20 17.05 4.45
N PRO A 854 0.18 17.17 5.79
CA PRO A 854 -0.94 17.80 6.48
C PRO A 854 -1.00 19.29 6.13
N PRO A 855 -2.15 19.95 6.36
CA PRO A 855 -2.27 21.40 6.27
C PRO A 855 -1.15 22.11 7.04
N SER A 856 -0.70 23.26 6.53
CA SER A 856 0.45 24.00 7.13
C SER A 856 0.20 24.43 8.58
N GLU A 857 -1.05 24.65 8.96
CA GLU A 857 -1.49 24.97 10.32
C GLU A 857 -1.39 23.80 11.31
N ALA A 858 -1.14 22.58 10.82
CA ALA A 858 -0.88 21.38 11.61
C ALA A 858 0.62 20.99 11.64
N LEU A 859 1.49 21.79 11.03
CA LEU A 859 2.95 21.63 11.03
C LEU A 859 3.60 22.53 12.09
N PRO A 860 4.80 22.16 12.59
CA PRO A 860 5.52 22.97 13.55
C PRO A 860 5.77 24.39 13.02
N PRO A 861 5.61 25.42 13.88
CA PRO A 861 6.01 26.77 13.52
C PRO A 861 7.52 26.81 13.22
N ARG A 862 7.88 27.55 12.17
CA ARG A 862 9.27 27.70 11.71
C ARG A 862 10.10 28.56 12.66
#